data_AF-A0A514XPB3-F1
#
_entry.id   AF-A0A514XPB3-F1
#
_cell.length_a   1.000
_cell.length_b   1.000
_cell.length_c   1.000
_cell.angle_alpha   90.00
_cell.angle_beta   90.00
_cell.angle_gamma   90.00
#
_symmetry.space_group_name_H-M   'P 1'
#
loop_
_entity.id
_entity.type
_entity.pdbx_description
1 polymer ?
#
loop_
_entity_poly.entity_id
_entity_poly.type
_entity_poly.pdbx_seq_one_letter_code
_entity_poly.pdbx_strand_id
1 'polypeptide(L)'
;MMKLRDQLIRRLKNPRGQVALFVALIFQILFIFFAMVINVGLLVHHKINLQNSVDLAAYYGAMKQAENMNAIAHINYQIRQSWKLLAWRYRMVGTAGDMSEHPVDKNPANNLQIVPGRADTDDTNPAAKDFYDAPSFCATYVPFKPMPNENTCRDLKGMSGVKVFGPTPTIAGFHSVNVAMTSISETFRNLAFERCRYFGAFNYRLLAQWVVGYNMDQADRMLLISTISRSMSNETEDFFDLDGESVKKGIKATLDNNLTAANKDGLQSFKVYNSLGADGCNNPAKDELPAKWLVPIRIAPAFSYVDTVCNVDQNNIERVPRELASDRNNWPAEVVKNQGHALWRDISELSQFVGLRSQIEDPYNYSMGVEKNPWCMAYVGVSAVTRPNIPFSPLGAVDLKARAFFKPFGGRMGPWYESQWPSGSERSAGGSKIDANLPPRIYDTGNIGDPKDPTRAGNYSRFVGDQYGLKSRNLLYQFGRAIFKLDPTWDKRTKDNPDFQDTAPNFGHWNQLPFEFAKKSNGNGDLLAWSEEVKGPSRFRALELLAILPDQFDMAYYSIEPDFYHNYYKRIKEKFMPKANPGFDKSIRPDIGYHKDYKQGDVNLEEFSVKDQYKVLKSKEIQTLALDIDQKLTYLSKDWKNVLTGWADNGLLDYSLNTEKLGKCTVEPKYDGETPVPPTSGNCIVGGTSGYSVKMISSDYLNSELQLGGDNSGKAKIKNAPPSDF
;
A
#
# COMPACT_ATOMS: atom_id res chain seq x y z
N MET A 1 99.43 -25.70 -34.26
CA MET A 1 98.11 -25.17 -34.68
C MET A 1 97.30 -26.15 -35.55
N MET A 2 97.88 -26.89 -36.49
CA MET A 2 97.10 -27.76 -37.41
C MET A 2 96.46 -29.01 -36.75
N LYS A 3 97.12 -29.64 -35.76
CA LYS A 3 96.58 -30.82 -35.03
C LYS A 3 95.38 -30.51 -34.12
N LEU A 4 95.26 -29.27 -33.62
CA LEU A 4 94.12 -28.83 -32.81
C LEU A 4 92.85 -28.64 -33.68
N ARG A 5 93.05 -28.23 -34.94
CA ARG A 5 91.97 -28.02 -35.92
C ARG A 5 91.35 -29.36 -36.35
N ASP A 6 92.17 -30.38 -36.58
CA ASP A 6 91.69 -31.71 -36.95
C ASP A 6 90.98 -32.45 -35.80
N GLN A 7 91.44 -32.28 -34.55
CA GLN A 7 90.74 -32.84 -33.39
C GLN A 7 89.38 -32.15 -33.15
N LEU A 8 89.27 -30.85 -33.43
CA LEU A 8 88.00 -30.12 -33.36
C LEU A 8 87.01 -30.62 -34.44
N ILE A 9 87.50 -30.82 -35.67
CA ILE A 9 86.70 -31.30 -36.81
C ILE A 9 86.23 -32.76 -36.59
N ARG A 10 87.07 -33.62 -36.00
CA ARG A 10 86.67 -34.99 -35.61
C ARG A 10 85.65 -35.02 -34.48
N ARG A 11 85.71 -34.09 -33.51
CA ARG A 11 84.69 -33.97 -32.45
C ARG A 11 83.36 -33.42 -32.99
N LEU A 12 83.40 -32.52 -33.98
CA LEU A 12 82.20 -31.98 -34.65
C LEU A 12 81.46 -33.01 -35.52
N LYS A 13 82.13 -34.06 -35.99
CA LYS A 13 81.54 -35.17 -36.78
C LYS A 13 81.02 -36.33 -35.93
N ASN A 14 80.92 -36.20 -34.60
CA ASN A 14 80.45 -37.28 -33.74
C ASN A 14 78.89 -37.29 -33.68
N PRO A 15 78.20 -38.28 -34.29
CA PRO A 15 76.74 -38.32 -34.36
C PRO A 15 76.07 -38.47 -32.97
N ARG A 16 76.82 -38.90 -31.95
CA ARG A 16 76.32 -39.02 -30.57
C ARG A 16 75.98 -37.67 -29.92
N GLY A 17 76.55 -36.55 -30.37
CA GLY A 17 76.25 -35.20 -29.83
C GLY A 17 75.09 -34.49 -30.53
N GLN A 18 74.74 -34.90 -31.76
CA GLN A 18 73.68 -34.27 -32.54
C GLN A 18 72.28 -34.60 -32.00
N VAL A 19 72.08 -35.83 -31.52
CA VAL A 19 70.83 -36.24 -30.86
C VAL A 19 70.61 -35.42 -29.58
N ALA A 20 71.66 -35.16 -28.79
CA ALA A 20 71.55 -34.34 -27.58
C ALA A 20 71.15 -32.89 -27.88
N LEU A 21 71.70 -32.28 -28.94
CA LEU A 21 71.30 -30.94 -29.41
C LEU A 21 69.85 -30.89 -29.91
N PHE A 22 69.42 -31.92 -30.64
CA PHE A 22 68.05 -32.00 -31.16
C PHE A 22 67.03 -32.23 -30.04
N VAL A 23 67.35 -33.10 -29.08
CA VAL A 23 66.55 -33.33 -27.87
C VAL A 23 66.46 -32.06 -27.04
N ALA A 24 67.58 -31.33 -26.83
CA ALA A 24 67.56 -30.06 -26.11
C ALA A 24 66.66 -29.00 -26.78
N LEU A 25 66.68 -28.90 -28.11
CA LEU A 25 65.81 -27.99 -28.87
C LEU A 25 64.33 -28.38 -28.78
N ILE A 26 64.01 -29.67 -28.91
CA ILE A 26 62.63 -30.16 -28.77
C ILE A 26 62.11 -29.93 -27.36
N PHE A 27 62.91 -30.22 -26.33
CA PHE A 27 62.52 -29.95 -24.95
C PHE A 27 62.25 -28.47 -24.69
N GLN A 28 63.06 -27.57 -25.26
CA GLN A 28 62.84 -26.13 -25.15
C GLN A 28 61.52 -25.71 -25.81
N ILE A 29 61.22 -26.23 -27.00
CA ILE A 29 59.98 -25.93 -27.73
C ILE A 29 58.76 -26.49 -26.97
N LEU A 30 58.82 -27.74 -26.50
CA LEU A 30 57.77 -28.36 -25.68
C LEU A 30 57.55 -27.59 -24.39
N PHE A 31 58.61 -27.11 -23.74
CA PHE A 31 58.51 -26.30 -22.52
C PHE A 31 57.80 -24.97 -22.78
N ILE A 32 58.11 -24.29 -23.90
CA ILE A 32 57.41 -23.05 -24.29
C ILE A 32 55.91 -23.32 -24.53
N PHE A 33 55.56 -24.40 -25.24
CA PHE A 33 54.17 -24.77 -25.45
C PHE A 33 53.46 -25.10 -24.12
N PHE A 34 54.11 -25.84 -23.23
CA PHE A 34 53.57 -26.17 -21.91
C PHE A 34 53.33 -24.90 -21.06
N ALA A 35 54.30 -24.00 -21.01
CA ALA A 35 54.17 -22.72 -20.33
C ALA A 35 53.04 -21.85 -20.92
N MET A 36 52.89 -21.84 -22.26
CA MET A 36 51.81 -21.14 -22.94
C MET A 36 50.43 -21.71 -22.56
N VAL A 37 50.26 -23.03 -22.56
CA VAL A 37 49.00 -23.70 -22.19
C VAL A 37 48.63 -23.38 -20.74
N ILE A 38 49.60 -23.39 -19.82
CA ILE A 38 49.38 -22.99 -18.41
C ILE A 38 48.93 -21.53 -18.32
N ASN A 39 49.59 -20.61 -19.02
CA ASN A 39 49.22 -19.19 -18.99
C ASN A 39 47.79 -18.97 -19.51
N VAL A 40 47.41 -19.62 -20.61
CA VAL A 40 46.04 -19.54 -21.15
C VAL A 40 45.04 -20.12 -20.15
N GLY A 41 45.36 -21.27 -19.54
CA GLY A 41 44.51 -21.88 -18.51
C GLY A 41 44.30 -20.96 -17.30
N LEU A 42 45.38 -20.36 -16.78
CA LEU A 42 45.30 -19.38 -15.69
C LEU A 42 44.52 -18.13 -16.10
N LEU A 43 44.74 -17.59 -17.30
CA LEU A 43 44.03 -16.42 -17.80
C LEU A 43 42.53 -16.68 -17.89
N VAL A 44 42.11 -17.81 -18.47
CA VAL A 44 40.70 -18.20 -18.56
C VAL A 44 40.11 -18.40 -17.17
N HIS A 45 40.82 -19.08 -16.27
CA HIS A 45 40.38 -19.28 -14.90
C HIS A 45 40.19 -17.95 -14.15
N HIS A 46 41.16 -17.04 -14.22
CA HIS A 46 41.06 -15.72 -13.62
C HIS A 46 39.93 -14.87 -14.22
N LYS A 47 39.71 -14.99 -15.54
CA LYS A 47 38.61 -14.29 -16.22
C LYS A 47 37.24 -14.79 -15.77
N ILE A 48 37.04 -16.12 -15.68
CA ILE A 48 35.79 -16.73 -15.21
C ILE A 48 35.57 -16.36 -13.74
N ASN A 49 36.60 -16.47 -12.91
CA ASN A 49 36.50 -16.08 -11.50
C ASN A 49 36.10 -14.60 -11.35
N LEU A 50 36.75 -13.69 -12.07
CA LEU A 50 36.41 -12.27 -12.04
C LEU A 50 34.95 -12.03 -12.46
N GLN A 51 34.50 -12.67 -13.54
CA GLN A 51 33.12 -12.51 -14.01
C GLN A 51 32.12 -13.03 -12.97
N ASN A 52 32.30 -14.25 -12.45
CA ASN A 52 31.40 -14.82 -11.44
C ASN A 52 31.34 -13.95 -10.17
N SER A 53 32.48 -13.39 -9.72
CA SER A 53 32.52 -12.51 -8.56
C SER A 53 31.81 -11.17 -8.81
N VAL A 54 31.94 -10.61 -10.01
CA VAL A 54 31.21 -9.39 -10.41
C VAL A 54 29.71 -9.66 -10.55
N ASP A 55 29.32 -10.82 -11.09
CA ASP A 55 27.91 -11.23 -11.20
C ASP A 55 27.27 -11.37 -9.81
N LEU A 56 27.93 -12.06 -8.86
CA LEU A 56 27.46 -12.20 -7.48
C LEU A 56 27.37 -10.85 -6.76
N ALA A 57 28.34 -9.96 -6.97
CA ALA A 57 28.34 -8.64 -6.37
C ALA A 57 27.18 -7.77 -6.92
N ALA A 58 26.93 -7.81 -8.23
CA ALA A 58 25.81 -7.10 -8.84
C ALA A 58 24.46 -7.69 -8.41
N TYR A 59 24.36 -9.02 -8.31
CA TYR A 59 23.19 -9.72 -7.79
C TYR A 59 22.87 -9.30 -6.36
N TYR A 60 23.86 -9.25 -5.47
CA TYR A 60 23.70 -8.75 -4.10
C TYR A 60 23.13 -7.32 -4.06
N GLY A 61 23.69 -6.41 -4.87
CA GLY A 61 23.20 -5.05 -4.97
C GLY A 61 21.74 -4.98 -5.44
N ALA A 62 21.41 -5.69 -6.50
CA ALA A 62 20.04 -5.74 -7.02
C ALA A 62 19.06 -6.40 -6.03
N MET A 63 19.50 -7.37 -5.24
CA MET A 63 18.71 -7.99 -4.18
C MET A 63 18.37 -7.00 -3.06
N LYS A 64 19.33 -6.20 -2.60
CA LYS A 64 19.09 -5.13 -1.63
C LYS A 64 18.18 -4.04 -2.19
N GLN A 65 18.31 -3.72 -3.47
CA GLN A 65 17.39 -2.80 -4.15
C GLN A 65 15.96 -3.39 -4.22
N ALA A 66 15.81 -4.67 -4.56
CA ALA A 66 14.52 -5.37 -4.60
C ALA A 66 13.85 -5.43 -3.21
N GLU A 67 14.63 -5.69 -2.16
CA GLU A 67 14.18 -5.69 -0.77
C GLU A 67 13.56 -4.34 -0.37
N ASN A 68 14.26 -3.23 -0.62
CA ASN A 68 13.71 -1.91 -0.34
C ASN A 68 12.44 -1.62 -1.17
N MET A 69 12.41 -2.05 -2.44
CA MET A 69 11.22 -1.92 -3.29
C MET A 69 10.03 -2.75 -2.78
N ASN A 70 10.28 -3.91 -2.16
CA ASN A 70 9.22 -4.72 -1.54
C ASN A 70 8.59 -4.02 -0.35
N ALA A 71 9.43 -3.42 0.52
CA ALA A 71 8.94 -2.61 1.62
C ALA A 71 8.11 -1.42 1.13
N ILE A 72 8.58 -0.68 0.11
CA ILE A 72 7.81 0.43 -0.48
C ILE A 72 6.49 -0.06 -1.08
N ALA A 73 6.50 -1.17 -1.83
CA ALA A 73 5.31 -1.73 -2.45
C ALA A 73 4.24 -2.10 -1.41
N HIS A 74 4.65 -2.69 -0.29
CA HIS A 74 3.74 -3.02 0.80
C HIS A 74 3.21 -1.79 1.53
N ILE A 75 4.07 -0.80 1.81
CA ILE A 75 3.62 0.47 2.42
C ILE A 75 2.61 1.18 1.49
N ASN A 76 2.83 1.10 0.18
CA ASN A 76 1.90 1.63 -0.81
C ASN A 76 0.54 0.90 -0.79
N TYR A 77 0.56 -0.42 -0.60
CA TYR A 77 -0.66 -1.21 -0.36
C TYR A 77 -1.38 -0.78 0.92
N GLN A 78 -0.66 -0.49 2.01
CA GLN A 78 -1.29 -0.03 3.25
C GLN A 78 -2.01 1.33 3.06
N ILE A 79 -1.49 2.24 2.24
CA ILE A 79 -2.20 3.48 1.87
C ILE A 79 -3.52 3.16 1.15
N ARG A 80 -3.50 2.19 0.23
CA ARG A 80 -4.71 1.66 -0.42
C ARG A 80 -5.68 1.04 0.59
N GLN A 81 -5.21 0.29 1.58
CA GLN A 81 -6.07 -0.25 2.64
C GLN A 81 -6.74 0.87 3.46
N SER A 82 -6.01 1.95 3.79
CA SER A 82 -6.57 3.11 4.49
C SER A 82 -7.66 3.79 3.66
N TRP A 83 -7.50 3.87 2.33
CA TRP A 83 -8.55 4.36 1.43
C TRP A 83 -9.76 3.42 1.40
N LYS A 84 -9.53 2.10 1.31
CA LYS A 84 -10.59 1.10 1.35
C LYS A 84 -11.42 1.25 2.62
N LEU A 85 -10.77 1.43 3.77
CA LEU A 85 -11.42 1.65 5.06
C LEU A 85 -12.29 2.92 5.06
N LEU A 86 -11.75 4.06 4.63
CA LEU A 86 -12.49 5.32 4.58
C LEU A 86 -13.69 5.23 3.63
N ALA A 87 -13.49 4.74 2.41
CA ALA A 87 -14.54 4.62 1.41
C ALA A 87 -15.63 3.63 1.86
N TRP A 88 -15.24 2.52 2.49
CA TRP A 88 -16.17 1.54 3.06
C TRP A 88 -16.97 2.15 4.21
N ARG A 89 -16.33 2.86 5.15
CA ARG A 89 -17.00 3.56 6.25
C ARG A 89 -18.00 4.58 5.71
N TYR A 90 -17.60 5.38 4.73
CA TYR A 90 -18.45 6.37 4.10
C TYR A 90 -19.72 5.75 3.47
N ARG A 91 -19.56 4.70 2.66
CA ARG A 91 -20.67 4.11 1.91
C ARG A 91 -21.47 3.11 2.73
N MET A 92 -20.84 2.14 3.36
CA MET A 92 -21.54 1.07 4.07
C MET A 92 -22.16 1.57 5.37
N VAL A 93 -21.41 2.31 6.19
CA VAL A 93 -21.95 2.84 7.45
C VAL A 93 -22.85 4.02 7.18
N GLY A 94 -22.46 4.92 6.27
CA GLY A 94 -23.21 6.15 6.00
C GLY A 94 -24.54 5.98 5.29
N THR A 95 -24.75 4.87 4.58
CA THR A 95 -26.02 4.62 3.88
C THR A 95 -26.86 3.51 4.50
N ALA A 96 -26.29 2.73 5.43
CA ALA A 96 -26.98 1.59 6.02
C ALA A 96 -28.26 1.99 6.75
N GLY A 97 -28.44 3.24 7.21
CA GLY A 97 -29.69 3.72 7.82
C GLY A 97 -30.85 3.93 6.85
N ASP A 98 -30.62 4.01 5.53
CA ASP A 98 -31.67 4.30 4.57
C ASP A 98 -32.69 3.16 4.45
N MET A 99 -33.99 3.47 4.46
CA MET A 99 -35.08 2.49 4.33
C MET A 99 -35.76 2.54 2.95
N SER A 100 -35.38 3.49 2.09
CA SER A 100 -36.07 3.78 0.84
C SER A 100 -35.42 3.07 -0.35
N GLU A 101 -34.10 3.20 -0.48
CA GLU A 101 -33.28 2.73 -1.59
C GLU A 101 -32.25 1.66 -1.19
N HIS A 102 -31.89 1.58 0.10
CA HIS A 102 -30.96 0.57 0.59
C HIS A 102 -31.50 -0.86 0.31
N PRO A 103 -30.67 -1.80 -0.18
CA PRO A 103 -31.10 -3.16 -0.54
C PRO A 103 -31.59 -4.09 0.61
N VAL A 104 -31.52 -3.62 1.85
CA VAL A 104 -31.84 -4.42 3.05
C VAL A 104 -33.20 -3.98 3.54
N ASP A 105 -34.15 -4.92 3.61
CA ASP A 105 -35.41 -4.70 4.30
C ASP A 105 -35.15 -4.69 5.82
N LYS A 106 -35.46 -3.56 6.44
CA LYS A 106 -35.25 -3.31 7.87
C LYS A 106 -36.56 -3.41 8.65
N ASN A 107 -37.56 -4.08 8.10
CA ASN A 107 -38.80 -4.35 8.81
C ASN A 107 -38.56 -5.41 9.92
N PRO A 108 -38.73 -5.07 11.21
CA PRO A 108 -38.61 -6.00 12.33
C PRO A 108 -39.44 -7.28 12.17
N ALA A 109 -40.59 -7.18 11.51
CA ALA A 109 -41.51 -8.30 11.33
C ALA A 109 -41.04 -9.34 10.29
N ASN A 110 -40.13 -8.97 9.39
CA ASN A 110 -39.75 -9.80 8.24
C ASN A 110 -38.41 -10.53 8.39
N ASN A 111 -37.68 -10.37 9.50
CA ASN A 111 -36.23 -10.62 9.57
C ASN A 111 -35.46 -9.78 8.53
N LEU A 112 -34.16 -9.52 8.74
CA LEU A 112 -33.35 -8.74 7.79
C LEU A 112 -33.22 -9.47 6.44
N GLN A 113 -34.12 -9.17 5.51
CA GLN A 113 -34.25 -9.85 4.21
C GLN A 113 -33.76 -8.96 3.06
N ILE A 114 -33.49 -9.62 1.93
CA ILE A 114 -33.27 -8.94 0.65
C ILE A 114 -34.59 -8.31 0.23
N VAL A 115 -34.57 -7.04 -0.19
CA VAL A 115 -35.71 -6.49 -0.94
C VAL A 115 -35.72 -7.15 -2.33
N PRO A 116 -36.78 -7.90 -2.72
CA PRO A 116 -36.81 -8.60 -4.00
C PRO A 116 -36.51 -7.66 -5.17
N GLY A 117 -35.59 -8.08 -6.06
CA GLY A 117 -35.16 -7.29 -7.22
C GLY A 117 -34.15 -6.17 -6.91
N ARG A 118 -33.61 -6.06 -5.67
CA ARG A 118 -32.65 -5.01 -5.29
C ARG A 118 -31.27 -5.47 -4.81
N ALA A 119 -30.97 -6.77 -4.69
CA ALA A 119 -29.68 -7.23 -4.14
C ALA A 119 -29.03 -8.45 -4.83
N ASP A 120 -29.65 -9.05 -5.85
CA ASP A 120 -29.14 -10.29 -6.45
C ASP A 120 -28.12 -10.06 -7.58
N THR A 121 -27.90 -8.81 -7.97
CA THR A 121 -27.01 -8.39 -9.05
C THR A 121 -25.94 -7.46 -8.54
N ASP A 122 -24.74 -7.56 -9.12
CA ASP A 122 -23.62 -6.65 -8.87
C ASP A 122 -23.80 -5.39 -9.75
N ASP A 123 -24.87 -4.64 -9.49
CA ASP A 123 -25.27 -3.42 -10.23
C ASP A 123 -25.72 -2.29 -9.29
N THR A 124 -26.22 -1.19 -9.86
CA THR A 124 -26.80 -0.04 -9.16
C THR A 124 -28.24 0.22 -9.62
N ASN A 125 -29.02 1.00 -8.85
CA ASN A 125 -30.34 1.45 -9.30
C ASN A 125 -30.23 2.74 -10.13
N PRO A 126 -30.50 2.71 -11.46
CA PRO A 126 -30.44 3.95 -12.26
C PRO A 126 -31.46 5.00 -11.80
N ALA A 127 -32.61 4.56 -11.25
CA ALA A 127 -33.65 5.46 -10.75
C ALA A 127 -33.31 6.11 -9.39
N ALA A 128 -32.20 5.73 -8.76
CA ALA A 128 -31.72 6.28 -7.51
C ALA A 128 -30.24 6.67 -7.61
N LYS A 129 -29.85 7.23 -8.76
CA LYS A 129 -28.47 7.59 -9.07
C LYS A 129 -27.77 8.35 -7.93
N ASP A 130 -28.44 9.33 -7.33
CA ASP A 130 -27.86 10.15 -6.26
C ASP A 130 -27.48 9.32 -5.01
N PHE A 131 -28.28 8.30 -4.67
CA PHE A 131 -27.95 7.39 -3.56
C PHE A 131 -26.72 6.52 -3.87
N TYR A 132 -26.61 6.01 -5.10
CA TYR A 132 -25.56 5.06 -5.47
C TYR A 132 -24.25 5.76 -5.86
N ASP A 133 -24.31 6.83 -6.65
CA ASP A 133 -23.12 7.47 -7.18
C ASP A 133 -22.57 8.51 -6.20
N ALA A 134 -23.41 9.35 -5.57
CA ALA A 134 -23.01 10.42 -4.66
C ALA A 134 -23.79 10.40 -3.31
N PRO A 135 -23.69 9.31 -2.51
CA PRO A 135 -24.45 9.19 -1.27
C PRO A 135 -24.09 10.30 -0.28
N SER A 136 -25.04 10.68 0.57
CA SER A 136 -24.78 11.48 1.76
C SER A 136 -24.60 10.59 2.99
N PHE A 137 -23.55 10.83 3.76
CA PHE A 137 -23.25 10.11 4.99
C PHE A 137 -24.26 10.42 6.10
N CYS A 138 -24.83 9.39 6.70
CA CYS A 138 -25.72 9.49 7.85
C CYS A 138 -25.55 8.27 8.75
N ALA A 139 -25.05 8.47 9.98
CA ALA A 139 -24.84 7.41 10.99
C ALA A 139 -25.85 7.48 12.15
N THR A 140 -26.81 8.39 12.10
CA THR A 140 -27.81 8.65 13.14
C THR A 140 -29.06 7.78 12.99
N TYR A 141 -28.86 6.46 13.03
CA TYR A 141 -29.89 5.42 12.87
C TYR A 141 -29.70 4.24 13.84
N VAL A 142 -30.77 3.48 14.12
CA VAL A 142 -30.66 2.20 14.84
C VAL A 142 -30.05 1.13 13.91
N PRO A 143 -28.98 0.39 14.31
CA PRO A 143 -28.56 0.10 15.68
C PRO A 143 -27.45 0.97 16.29
N PHE A 144 -27.01 2.06 15.66
CA PHE A 144 -25.91 2.86 16.20
C PHE A 144 -26.20 3.39 17.61
N LYS A 145 -25.24 3.28 18.51
CA LYS A 145 -25.31 3.77 19.90
C LYS A 145 -24.49 5.06 20.05
N PRO A 146 -24.96 6.06 20.82
CA PRO A 146 -26.16 6.05 21.66
C PRO A 146 -27.40 6.66 20.96
N MET A 147 -27.79 6.18 19.78
CA MET A 147 -28.99 6.71 19.11
C MET A 147 -30.27 6.20 19.81
N PRO A 148 -31.27 7.08 20.01
CA PRO A 148 -32.60 6.66 20.45
C PRO A 148 -33.25 5.75 19.40
N ASN A 149 -34.41 5.14 19.71
CA ASN A 149 -35.17 4.33 18.75
C ASN A 149 -35.83 5.19 17.65
N GLU A 150 -35.01 5.87 16.86
CA GLU A 150 -35.36 6.81 15.81
C GLU A 150 -34.34 6.68 14.67
N ASN A 151 -34.81 6.77 13.43
CA ASN A 151 -33.97 6.70 12.25
C ASN A 151 -34.10 8.00 11.44
N THR A 152 -33.15 8.89 11.64
CA THR A 152 -33.09 10.17 10.90
C THR A 152 -32.55 10.01 9.48
N CYS A 153 -31.92 8.87 9.21
CA CYS A 153 -31.34 8.48 7.93
C CYS A 153 -32.33 7.73 7.03
N ARG A 154 -33.64 7.70 7.37
CA ARG A 154 -34.66 6.84 6.74
C ARG A 154 -34.83 7.00 5.23
N ASP A 155 -34.66 8.19 4.70
CA ASP A 155 -34.81 8.51 3.28
C ASP A 155 -33.72 9.50 2.88
N LEU A 156 -32.62 8.97 2.32
CA LEU A 156 -31.46 9.74 1.88
C LEU A 156 -31.65 10.29 0.46
N LYS A 157 -32.52 9.67 -0.35
CA LYS A 157 -32.80 10.11 -1.72
C LYS A 157 -33.73 11.33 -1.75
N GLY A 158 -34.85 11.25 -1.05
CA GLY A 158 -35.87 12.30 -1.05
C GLY A 158 -35.53 13.48 -0.14
N MET A 159 -34.61 13.28 0.81
CA MET A 159 -34.24 14.25 1.86
C MET A 159 -35.49 14.91 2.50
N SER A 160 -36.57 14.13 2.59
CA SER A 160 -37.89 14.64 2.97
C SER A 160 -37.85 15.20 4.40
N GLY A 161 -38.32 16.44 4.60
CA GLY A 161 -38.37 17.03 5.94
C GLY A 161 -39.27 16.23 6.90
N VAL A 162 -38.92 16.22 8.18
CA VAL A 162 -39.76 15.63 9.23
C VAL A 162 -40.69 16.72 9.75
N LYS A 163 -41.99 16.60 9.45
CA LYS A 163 -43.03 17.42 10.07
C LYS A 163 -43.20 16.97 11.53
N VAL A 164 -42.93 17.88 12.46
CA VAL A 164 -43.13 17.65 13.89
C VAL A 164 -44.59 17.98 14.24
N PHE A 165 -45.17 17.26 15.20
CA PHE A 165 -46.54 17.50 15.64
C PHE A 165 -46.74 18.99 16.02
N GLY A 166 -47.72 19.64 15.41
CA GLY A 166 -48.18 20.96 15.82
C GLY A 166 -49.07 20.85 17.06
N PRO A 167 -49.24 21.94 17.84
CA PRO A 167 -50.25 21.97 18.90
C PRO A 167 -51.62 21.65 18.31
N THR A 168 -52.37 20.76 18.96
CA THR A 168 -53.74 20.41 18.55
C THR A 168 -54.59 21.69 18.53
N PRO A 169 -55.34 21.98 17.44
CA PRO A 169 -56.24 23.12 17.43
C PRO A 169 -57.29 22.94 18.52
N THR A 170 -57.30 23.84 19.50
CA THR A 170 -58.19 23.81 20.65
C THR A 170 -59.62 24.14 20.23
N ILE A 171 -60.39 23.13 19.85
CA ILE A 171 -61.85 23.24 19.77
C ILE A 171 -62.37 23.02 21.20
N ALA A 172 -62.61 24.12 21.92
CA ALA A 172 -63.11 24.22 23.30
C ALA A 172 -62.12 23.86 24.45
N GLY A 173 -61.70 24.89 25.19
CA GLY A 173 -60.71 24.83 26.28
C GLY A 173 -61.21 24.35 27.65
N PHE A 174 -62.17 23.42 27.71
CA PHE A 174 -62.78 22.97 28.98
C PHE A 174 -62.58 21.49 29.34
N HIS A 175 -61.80 20.71 28.59
CA HIS A 175 -61.48 19.31 28.94
C HIS A 175 -60.03 19.14 29.41
N SER A 176 -59.85 18.62 30.62
CA SER A 176 -58.54 18.28 31.23
C SER A 176 -57.66 17.36 30.36
N VAL A 177 -58.28 16.55 29.49
CA VAL A 177 -57.61 15.69 28.51
C VAL A 177 -56.90 16.51 27.42
N ASN A 178 -57.47 17.65 27.00
CA ASN A 178 -56.86 18.50 25.97
C ASN A 178 -55.62 19.22 26.50
N VAL A 179 -55.64 19.68 27.76
CA VAL A 179 -54.49 20.32 28.44
C VAL A 179 -53.33 19.32 28.62
N ALA A 180 -53.65 18.07 28.94
CA ALA A 180 -52.65 16.99 29.05
C ALA A 180 -52.07 16.59 27.68
N MET A 181 -52.88 16.57 26.62
CA MET A 181 -52.41 16.25 25.26
C MET A 181 -51.57 17.38 24.64
N THR A 182 -51.88 18.65 24.94
CA THR A 182 -51.05 19.78 24.52
C THR A 182 -49.69 19.80 25.22
N SER A 183 -49.64 19.51 26.53
CA SER A 183 -48.37 19.48 27.27
C SER A 183 -47.46 18.30 26.88
N ILE A 184 -48.05 17.14 26.58
CA ILE A 184 -47.33 15.97 26.06
C ILE A 184 -46.81 16.24 24.64
N SER A 185 -47.64 16.85 23.78
CA SER A 185 -47.24 17.22 22.42
C SER A 185 -46.11 18.26 22.42
N GLU A 186 -46.15 19.24 23.32
CA GLU A 186 -45.07 20.22 23.52
C GLU A 186 -43.78 19.56 24.03
N THR A 187 -43.88 18.58 24.94
CA THR A 187 -42.72 17.83 25.44
C THR A 187 -42.06 17.00 24.33
N PHE A 188 -42.84 16.28 23.52
CA PHE A 188 -42.32 15.55 22.36
C PHE A 188 -41.74 16.48 21.30
N ARG A 189 -42.39 17.63 21.06
CA ARG A 189 -41.88 18.67 20.16
C ARG A 189 -40.53 19.20 20.62
N ASN A 190 -40.40 19.52 21.91
CA ASN A 190 -39.16 20.04 22.49
C ASN A 190 -38.03 19.01 22.43
N LEU A 191 -38.31 17.73 22.73
CA LEU A 191 -37.33 16.64 22.61
C LEU A 191 -36.91 16.39 21.15
N ALA A 192 -37.83 16.49 20.19
CA ALA A 192 -37.52 16.36 18.76
C ALA A 192 -36.60 17.50 18.29
N PHE A 193 -36.86 18.74 18.70
CA PHE A 193 -36.00 19.87 18.37
C PHE A 193 -34.67 19.87 19.12
N GLU A 194 -34.64 19.39 20.36
CA GLU A 194 -33.39 19.20 21.09
C GLU A 194 -32.48 18.21 20.36
N ARG A 195 -33.02 17.07 19.92
CA ARG A 195 -32.28 16.06 19.15
C ARG A 195 -31.88 16.53 17.76
N CYS A 196 -32.77 17.27 17.08
CA CYS A 196 -32.51 17.90 15.79
C CYS A 196 -31.21 18.72 15.81
N ARG A 197 -30.88 19.36 16.93
CA ARG A 197 -29.65 20.18 17.06
C ARG A 197 -28.36 19.38 16.98
N TYR A 198 -28.40 18.08 17.31
CA TYR A 198 -27.20 17.25 17.40
C TYR A 198 -26.98 16.32 16.20
N PHE A 199 -28.00 16.01 15.40
CA PHE A 199 -27.88 14.99 14.34
C PHE A 199 -26.83 15.35 13.28
N GLY A 200 -26.93 16.54 12.69
CA GLY A 200 -25.92 17.01 11.73
C GLY A 200 -24.52 17.09 12.33
N ALA A 201 -24.42 17.47 13.60
CA ALA A 201 -23.15 17.56 14.32
C ALA A 201 -22.48 16.19 14.55
N PHE A 202 -23.24 15.15 14.86
CA PHE A 202 -22.71 13.78 14.97
C PHE A 202 -22.25 13.23 13.62
N ASN A 203 -23.04 13.44 12.55
CA ASN A 203 -22.67 13.01 11.21
C ASN A 203 -21.38 13.70 10.73
N TYR A 204 -21.28 15.02 10.92
CA TYR A 204 -20.05 15.77 10.62
C TYR A 204 -18.87 15.24 11.43
N ARG A 205 -19.00 15.17 12.77
CA ARG A 205 -17.91 14.79 13.67
C ARG A 205 -17.34 13.42 13.32
N LEU A 206 -18.20 12.41 13.18
CA LEU A 206 -17.77 11.04 12.89
C LEU A 206 -17.07 10.95 11.53
N LEU A 207 -17.65 11.55 10.49
CA LEU A 207 -17.07 11.52 9.15
C LEU A 207 -15.74 12.30 9.10
N ALA A 208 -15.68 13.46 9.75
CA ALA A 208 -14.47 14.26 9.85
C ALA A 208 -13.36 13.50 10.59
N GLN A 209 -13.66 12.80 11.69
CA GLN A 209 -12.68 11.97 12.39
C GLN A 209 -12.08 10.90 11.48
N TRP A 210 -12.89 10.23 10.66
CA TRP A 210 -12.40 9.22 9.72
C TRP A 210 -11.58 9.82 8.58
N VAL A 211 -12.02 10.94 8.01
CA VAL A 211 -11.30 11.64 6.94
C VAL A 211 -9.96 12.16 7.43
N VAL A 212 -9.92 12.80 8.60
CA VAL A 212 -8.67 13.31 9.19
C VAL A 212 -7.76 12.14 9.58
N GLY A 213 -8.31 11.07 10.14
CA GLY A 213 -7.55 9.86 10.46
C GLY A 213 -6.92 9.22 9.23
N TYR A 214 -7.65 9.13 8.12
CA TYR A 214 -7.10 8.71 6.84
C TYR A 214 -5.97 9.63 6.36
N ASN A 215 -6.19 10.96 6.36
CA ASN A 215 -5.21 11.94 5.90
C ASN A 215 -3.91 11.87 6.69
N MET A 216 -3.98 11.67 8.01
CA MET A 216 -2.79 11.48 8.86
C MET A 216 -2.11 10.14 8.58
N ASP A 217 -2.87 9.05 8.41
CA ASP A 217 -2.26 7.74 8.15
C ASP A 217 -1.53 7.66 6.82
N GLN A 218 -2.19 8.10 5.73
CA GLN A 218 -1.58 8.11 4.42
C GLN A 218 -0.37 9.06 4.34
N ALA A 219 -0.40 10.18 5.06
CA ALA A 219 0.69 11.15 5.07
C ALA A 219 1.96 10.56 5.71
N ASP A 220 1.85 9.95 6.89
CA ASP A 220 2.98 9.32 7.56
C ASP A 220 3.58 8.19 6.71
N ARG A 221 2.72 7.38 6.07
CA ARG A 221 3.17 6.30 5.15
C ARG A 221 3.81 6.86 3.89
N MET A 222 3.30 7.95 3.33
CA MET A 222 3.90 8.63 2.18
C MET A 222 5.28 9.20 2.54
N LEU A 223 5.43 9.84 3.72
CA LEU A 223 6.72 10.35 4.18
C LEU A 223 7.73 9.21 4.43
N LEU A 224 7.26 8.04 4.87
CA LEU A 224 8.11 6.85 4.97
C LEU A 224 8.56 6.35 3.58
N ILE A 225 7.64 6.26 2.61
CA ILE A 225 7.98 5.96 1.19
C ILE A 225 8.98 6.98 0.65
N SER A 226 8.78 8.27 0.92
CA SER A 226 9.71 9.32 0.51
C SER A 226 11.09 9.11 1.13
N THR A 227 11.17 8.78 2.41
CA THR A 227 12.46 8.54 3.09
C THR A 227 13.20 7.33 2.53
N ILE A 228 12.52 6.19 2.35
CA ILE A 228 13.15 4.96 1.80
C ILE A 228 13.53 5.15 0.33
N SER A 229 12.64 5.72 -0.49
CA SER A 229 12.94 5.95 -1.92
C SER A 229 14.08 6.94 -2.11
N ARG A 230 14.19 7.96 -1.25
CA ARG A 230 15.28 8.94 -1.34
C ARG A 230 16.62 8.34 -0.98
N SER A 231 16.69 7.50 0.07
CA SER A 231 17.93 6.81 0.45
C SER A 231 18.44 5.86 -0.65
N MET A 232 17.53 5.35 -1.48
CA MET A 232 17.82 4.54 -2.67
C MET A 232 18.31 5.34 -3.88
N SER A 233 18.12 6.66 -3.87
CA SER A 233 18.26 7.53 -5.04
C SER A 233 19.20 8.72 -4.81
N ASN A 234 19.94 8.70 -3.69
CA ASN A 234 20.90 9.75 -3.33
C ASN A 234 22.07 9.85 -4.31
N GLU A 235 22.69 8.72 -4.65
CA GLU A 235 23.93 8.66 -5.43
C GLU A 235 23.87 7.57 -6.50
N THR A 236 24.63 7.75 -7.57
CA THR A 236 24.79 6.76 -8.64
C THR A 236 25.76 5.64 -8.27
N GLU A 237 26.54 5.77 -7.19
CA GLU A 237 27.54 4.78 -6.81
C GLU A 237 27.17 3.98 -5.56
N ASP A 238 26.21 4.44 -4.78
CA ASP A 238 25.80 3.81 -3.52
C ASP A 238 24.33 4.10 -3.20
N PHE A 239 23.79 3.29 -2.28
CA PHE A 239 22.51 3.51 -1.62
C PHE A 239 22.44 2.73 -0.31
N PHE A 240 21.44 3.02 0.52
CA PHE A 240 21.24 2.33 1.79
C PHE A 240 20.23 1.19 1.70
N ASP A 241 20.49 0.07 2.39
CA ASP A 241 19.52 -1.01 2.58
C ASP A 241 18.58 -0.76 3.77
N LEU A 242 17.61 -1.67 4.00
CA LEU A 242 16.68 -1.60 5.14
C LEU A 242 17.34 -1.75 6.53
N ASP A 243 18.63 -2.07 6.61
CA ASP A 243 19.40 -2.06 7.86
C ASP A 243 20.17 -0.74 8.05
N GLY A 244 20.02 0.20 7.11
CA GLY A 244 20.70 1.49 7.08
C GLY A 244 22.18 1.40 6.70
N GLU A 245 22.60 0.30 6.08
CA GLU A 245 23.99 0.06 5.69
C GLU A 245 24.24 0.42 4.23
N SER A 246 25.47 0.83 3.92
CA SER A 246 25.92 1.11 2.55
C SER A 246 25.94 -0.19 1.73
N VAL A 247 25.18 -0.21 0.63
CA VAL A 247 25.14 -1.36 -0.26
C VAL A 247 26.43 -1.48 -1.07
N LYS A 248 27.10 -0.38 -1.43
CA LYS A 248 28.42 -0.39 -2.09
C LYS A 248 29.44 -1.15 -1.25
N LYS A 249 29.44 -0.99 0.09
CA LYS A 249 30.30 -1.78 0.99
C LYS A 249 29.98 -3.28 0.91
N GLY A 250 28.71 -3.65 0.93
CA GLY A 250 28.27 -5.04 0.80
C GLY A 250 28.62 -5.65 -0.57
N ILE A 251 28.47 -4.90 -1.66
CA ILE A 251 28.89 -5.29 -3.01
C ILE A 251 30.40 -5.53 -3.05
N LYS A 252 31.19 -4.61 -2.48
CA LYS A 252 32.65 -4.72 -2.45
C LYS A 252 33.11 -5.93 -1.63
N ALA A 253 32.51 -6.15 -0.45
CA ALA A 253 32.80 -7.32 0.36
C ALA A 253 32.43 -8.63 -0.36
N THR A 254 31.29 -8.66 -1.07
CA THR A 254 30.87 -9.81 -1.88
C THR A 254 31.86 -10.09 -3.00
N LEU A 255 32.33 -9.06 -3.70
CA LEU A 255 33.37 -9.19 -4.72
C LEU A 255 34.66 -9.77 -4.11
N ASP A 256 35.19 -9.15 -3.06
CA ASP A 256 36.49 -9.48 -2.47
C ASP A 256 36.56 -10.87 -1.82
N ASN A 257 35.42 -11.39 -1.37
CA ASN A 257 35.30 -12.73 -0.79
C ASN A 257 35.23 -13.83 -1.87
N ASN A 258 34.87 -13.50 -3.11
CA ASN A 258 34.75 -14.45 -4.21
C ASN A 258 35.92 -14.37 -5.21
N LEU A 259 36.77 -13.34 -5.15
CA LEU A 259 37.97 -13.25 -5.98
C LEU A 259 39.05 -14.25 -5.52
N THR A 260 39.72 -14.86 -6.50
CA THR A 260 41.00 -15.56 -6.28
C THR A 260 42.07 -14.59 -5.78
N ALA A 261 43.04 -15.07 -5.00
CA ALA A 261 44.12 -14.23 -4.46
C ALA A 261 44.80 -13.38 -5.55
N ALA A 262 45.15 -13.98 -6.69
CA ALA A 262 45.79 -13.27 -7.80
C ALA A 262 44.92 -12.13 -8.39
N ASN A 263 43.60 -12.33 -8.50
CA ASN A 263 42.69 -11.28 -8.96
C ASN A 263 42.48 -10.20 -7.89
N LYS A 264 42.46 -10.59 -6.61
CA LYS A 264 42.29 -9.67 -5.47
C LYS A 264 43.49 -8.74 -5.34
N ASP A 265 44.70 -9.29 -5.39
CA ASP A 265 45.95 -8.52 -5.34
C ASP A 265 46.14 -7.65 -6.60
N GLY A 266 45.63 -8.13 -7.74
CA GLY A 266 45.68 -7.44 -9.02
C GLY A 266 44.54 -6.43 -9.25
N LEU A 267 43.60 -6.23 -8.33
CA LEU A 267 42.42 -5.37 -8.55
C LEU A 267 42.82 -3.90 -8.74
N GLN A 268 42.58 -3.36 -9.93
CA GLN A 268 42.93 -1.98 -10.31
C GLN A 268 41.77 -1.02 -10.12
N SER A 269 40.55 -1.42 -10.50
CA SER A 269 39.37 -0.56 -10.39
C SER A 269 38.10 -1.36 -10.08
N PHE A 270 37.19 -0.68 -9.39
CA PHE A 270 35.87 -1.18 -9.01
C PHE A 270 34.87 -0.03 -9.12
N LYS A 271 33.83 -0.21 -9.94
CA LYS A 271 32.74 0.75 -10.14
C LYS A 271 31.40 0.08 -9.82
N VAL A 272 30.52 0.82 -9.18
CA VAL A 272 29.12 0.46 -8.94
C VAL A 272 28.25 1.48 -9.64
N TYR A 273 27.12 1.04 -10.19
CA TYR A 273 26.11 1.91 -10.77
C TYR A 273 24.73 1.59 -10.23
N ASN A 274 24.22 2.46 -9.38
CA ASN A 274 22.84 2.52 -8.93
C ASN A 274 22.02 3.37 -9.91
N SER A 275 21.22 2.71 -10.73
CA SER A 275 20.39 3.39 -11.74
C SER A 275 19.31 4.32 -11.17
N LEU A 276 18.89 4.13 -9.92
CA LEU A 276 17.88 4.99 -9.30
C LEU A 276 18.47 6.30 -8.76
N GLY A 277 19.79 6.40 -8.63
CA GLY A 277 20.50 7.64 -8.33
C GLY A 277 20.84 8.46 -9.58
N ALA A 278 20.54 7.94 -10.79
CA ALA A 278 20.83 8.63 -12.04
C ALA A 278 19.89 9.81 -12.29
N ASP A 279 20.38 10.78 -13.06
CA ASP A 279 19.61 11.97 -13.42
C ASP A 279 18.28 11.61 -14.09
N GLY A 280 17.22 12.33 -13.70
CA GLY A 280 15.85 12.07 -14.14
C GLY A 280 15.10 11.01 -13.33
N CYS A 281 15.79 10.20 -12.53
CA CYS A 281 15.19 9.20 -11.63
C CYS A 281 15.56 9.43 -10.14
N ASN A 282 16.57 10.26 -9.88
CA ASN A 282 17.07 10.62 -8.56
C ASN A 282 16.08 11.44 -7.71
N ASN A 283 16.57 11.95 -6.57
CA ASN A 283 15.75 12.71 -5.63
C ASN A 283 15.24 14.05 -6.20
N PRO A 284 14.00 14.45 -5.86
CA PRO A 284 13.53 15.82 -6.09
C PRO A 284 14.14 16.78 -5.06
N ALA A 285 14.02 18.09 -5.36
CA ALA A 285 14.52 19.16 -4.50
C ALA A 285 13.79 19.27 -3.14
N LYS A 286 12.52 18.86 -3.07
CA LYS A 286 11.74 18.87 -1.82
C LYS A 286 11.90 17.54 -1.08
N ASP A 287 12.21 17.59 0.22
CA ASP A 287 12.47 16.40 1.04
C ASP A 287 11.22 15.55 1.32
N GLU A 288 10.04 16.15 1.29
CA GLU A 288 8.76 15.48 1.56
C GLU A 288 8.30 14.61 0.37
N LEU A 289 8.84 14.86 -0.82
CA LEU A 289 8.48 14.15 -2.05
C LEU A 289 9.38 12.91 -2.25
N PRO A 290 8.80 11.81 -2.76
CA PRO A 290 9.58 10.61 -3.05
C PRO A 290 10.53 10.83 -4.22
N ALA A 291 11.50 9.95 -4.40
CA ALA A 291 12.41 9.98 -5.54
C ALA A 291 11.64 9.99 -6.88
N LYS A 292 12.18 10.62 -7.94
CA LYS A 292 11.46 10.90 -9.21
C LYS A 292 10.96 9.66 -9.96
N TRP A 293 11.47 8.48 -9.62
CA TRP A 293 10.98 7.21 -10.14
C TRP A 293 9.64 6.76 -9.51
N LEU A 294 9.18 7.44 -8.46
CA LEU A 294 7.88 7.32 -7.81
C LEU A 294 7.11 8.62 -7.91
N VAL A 295 5.83 8.53 -8.25
CA VAL A 295 4.97 9.70 -8.45
C VAL A 295 3.75 9.57 -7.55
N PRO A 296 3.49 10.51 -6.63
CA PRO A 296 2.30 10.48 -5.79
C PRO A 296 0.99 10.57 -6.61
N ILE A 297 0.02 9.71 -6.30
CA ILE A 297 -1.32 9.74 -6.88
C ILE A 297 -2.24 10.56 -5.97
N ARG A 298 -2.16 11.88 -6.07
CA ARG A 298 -3.03 12.79 -5.31
C ARG A 298 -4.43 12.86 -5.92
N ILE A 299 -5.46 12.59 -5.12
CA ILE A 299 -6.87 12.54 -5.54
C ILE A 299 -7.70 13.65 -4.87
N ALA A 300 -8.87 13.97 -5.44
CA ALA A 300 -9.76 15.02 -4.97
C ALA A 300 -11.17 14.50 -4.60
N PRO A 301 -11.31 13.66 -3.57
CA PRO A 301 -12.62 13.18 -3.16
C PRO A 301 -13.52 14.30 -2.61
N ALA A 302 -14.81 14.05 -2.62
CA ALA A 302 -15.85 14.84 -1.97
C ALA A 302 -16.65 13.91 -1.06
N PHE A 303 -16.92 14.38 0.15
CA PHE A 303 -17.73 13.66 1.12
C PHE A 303 -18.90 14.54 1.51
N SER A 304 -20.11 14.06 1.33
CA SER A 304 -21.34 14.74 1.79
C SER A 304 -21.87 14.08 3.05
N TYR A 305 -22.49 14.86 3.92
CA TYR A 305 -23.17 14.36 5.12
C TYR A 305 -24.57 14.97 5.24
N VAL A 306 -25.44 14.28 5.96
CA VAL A 306 -26.80 14.75 6.24
C VAL A 306 -26.77 15.69 7.45
N ASP A 307 -27.13 16.95 7.22
CA ASP A 307 -27.40 17.95 8.25
C ASP A 307 -28.92 18.13 8.47
N THR A 308 -29.27 18.70 9.62
CA THR A 308 -30.65 19.00 10.01
C THR A 308 -30.80 20.47 10.37
N VAL A 309 -31.73 21.15 9.69
CA VAL A 309 -32.10 22.53 9.99
C VAL A 309 -33.41 22.52 10.79
N CYS A 310 -33.32 22.97 12.04
CA CYS A 310 -34.44 22.94 12.98
C CYS A 310 -35.30 24.21 12.82
N ASN A 311 -36.36 24.14 12.04
CA ASN A 311 -37.30 25.27 11.85
C ASN A 311 -38.41 25.19 12.91
N VAL A 312 -38.10 25.67 14.12
CA VAL A 312 -39.00 25.64 15.28
C VAL A 312 -40.33 26.34 14.96
N ASP A 313 -40.28 27.48 14.28
CA ASP A 313 -41.46 28.29 13.95
C ASP A 313 -42.40 27.60 12.94
N GLN A 314 -41.85 26.74 12.08
CA GLN A 314 -42.60 26.03 11.03
C GLN A 314 -42.94 24.59 11.42
N ASN A 315 -42.64 24.16 12.67
CA ASN A 315 -42.76 22.78 13.13
C ASN A 315 -42.14 21.76 12.14
N ASN A 316 -41.01 22.11 11.55
CA ASN A 316 -40.39 21.31 10.49
C ASN A 316 -38.89 21.12 10.77
N ILE A 317 -38.42 19.90 10.60
CA ILE A 317 -36.98 19.58 10.58
C ILE A 317 -36.62 19.29 9.12
N GLU A 318 -35.90 20.21 8.51
CA GLU A 318 -35.43 20.04 7.13
C GLU A 318 -34.11 19.26 7.13
N ARG A 319 -33.98 18.31 6.20
CA ARG A 319 -32.74 17.56 5.99
C ARG A 319 -32.02 18.16 4.80
N VAL A 320 -30.77 18.56 4.99
CA VAL A 320 -29.98 19.25 3.96
C VAL A 320 -28.65 18.51 3.79
N PRO A 321 -28.26 18.16 2.57
CA PRO A 321 -26.95 17.58 2.31
C PRO A 321 -25.92 18.71 2.35
N ARG A 322 -24.82 18.52 3.09
CA ARG A 322 -23.69 19.45 3.12
C ARG A 322 -22.41 18.71 2.76
N GLU A 323 -21.48 19.39 2.10
CA GLU A 323 -20.14 18.85 1.90
C GLU A 323 -19.37 18.93 3.23
N LEU A 324 -18.56 17.92 3.53
CA LEU A 324 -17.56 17.99 4.58
C LEU A 324 -16.40 18.87 4.10
N ALA A 325 -16.42 20.13 4.51
CA ALA A 325 -15.42 21.12 4.14
C ALA A 325 -14.98 21.96 5.34
N SER A 326 -13.83 22.62 5.19
CA SER A 326 -13.29 23.55 6.19
C SER A 326 -14.11 24.83 6.31
N ASP A 327 -14.80 25.25 5.24
CA ASP A 327 -15.67 26.42 5.23
C ASP A 327 -16.80 26.29 6.25
N ARG A 328 -16.94 27.31 7.11
CA ARG A 328 -18.00 27.43 8.11
C ARG A 328 -19.41 27.38 7.50
N ASN A 329 -19.60 27.77 6.24
CA ASN A 329 -20.89 27.63 5.55
C ASN A 329 -21.32 26.18 5.35
N ASN A 330 -20.36 25.26 5.36
CA ASN A 330 -20.57 23.82 5.22
C ASN A 330 -20.64 23.09 6.56
N TRP A 331 -20.51 23.80 7.69
CA TRP A 331 -20.69 23.23 9.02
C TRP A 331 -22.18 22.97 9.31
N PRO A 332 -22.49 22.11 10.32
CA PRO A 332 -23.86 21.85 10.74
C PRO A 332 -24.58 23.14 11.15
N ALA A 333 -25.80 23.34 10.65
CA ALA A 333 -26.52 24.61 10.78
C ALA A 333 -26.68 25.06 12.25
N GLU A 334 -27.01 24.13 13.14
CA GLU A 334 -27.25 24.43 14.55
C GLU A 334 -25.95 24.73 15.34
N VAL A 335 -24.81 24.20 14.88
CA VAL A 335 -23.48 24.53 15.43
C VAL A 335 -23.06 25.94 14.99
N VAL A 336 -23.37 26.32 13.75
CA VAL A 336 -23.06 27.66 13.23
C VAL A 336 -23.86 28.73 13.98
N LYS A 337 -25.15 28.47 14.24
CA LYS A 337 -26.07 29.37 14.95
C LYS A 337 -25.74 29.55 16.44
N ASN A 338 -25.14 28.54 17.09
CA ASN A 338 -24.88 28.56 18.52
C ASN A 338 -23.43 28.19 18.85
N GLN A 339 -22.59 29.18 19.18
CA GLN A 339 -21.21 28.95 19.61
C GLN A 339 -21.08 28.21 20.95
N GLY A 340 -22.15 28.18 21.76
CA GLY A 340 -22.22 27.39 23.00
C GLY A 340 -22.60 25.92 22.77
N HIS A 341 -22.72 25.46 21.52
CA HIS A 341 -23.03 24.06 21.21
C HIS A 341 -21.93 23.12 21.72
N ALA A 342 -22.29 21.99 22.33
CA ALA A 342 -21.34 21.07 22.97
C ALA A 342 -20.23 20.57 22.02
N LEU A 343 -20.58 20.36 20.75
CA LEU A 343 -19.65 19.90 19.70
C LEU A 343 -18.96 21.03 18.92
N TRP A 344 -19.14 22.30 19.30
CA TRP A 344 -18.58 23.43 18.54
C TRP A 344 -17.05 23.38 18.47
N ARG A 345 -16.39 23.08 19.60
CA ARG A 345 -14.92 23.02 19.68
C ARG A 345 -14.37 21.88 18.82
N ASP A 346 -14.91 20.68 18.99
CA ASP A 346 -14.53 19.50 18.19
C ASP A 346 -14.65 19.76 16.69
N ILE A 347 -15.77 20.35 16.25
CA ILE A 347 -16.01 20.65 14.83
C ILE A 347 -15.04 21.70 14.31
N SER A 348 -14.79 22.75 15.09
CA SER A 348 -13.85 23.83 14.74
C SER A 348 -12.39 23.37 14.65
N GLU A 349 -12.00 22.39 15.47
CA GLU A 349 -10.68 21.77 15.39
C GLU A 349 -10.61 20.86 14.16
N LEU A 350 -11.56 19.93 14.00
CA LEU A 350 -11.59 18.98 12.89
C LEU A 350 -11.71 19.68 11.52
N SER A 351 -12.47 20.78 11.44
CA SER A 351 -12.65 21.55 10.20
C SER A 351 -11.33 22.05 9.61
N GLN A 352 -10.32 22.28 10.45
CA GLN A 352 -9.00 22.73 10.01
C GLN A 352 -8.22 21.63 9.28
N PHE A 353 -8.67 20.38 9.33
CA PHE A 353 -7.98 19.23 8.75
C PHE A 353 -8.75 18.51 7.63
N VAL A 354 -9.95 18.98 7.29
CA VAL A 354 -10.78 18.45 6.21
C VAL A 354 -10.69 19.32 4.96
N GLY A 355 -10.89 18.69 3.81
CA GLY A 355 -10.76 19.32 2.50
C GLY A 355 -9.32 19.28 1.97
N LEU A 356 -9.12 19.90 0.82
CA LEU A 356 -7.81 19.97 0.16
C LEU A 356 -6.97 21.13 0.72
N ARG A 357 -5.67 20.88 0.87
CA ARG A 357 -4.68 21.88 1.27
C ARG A 357 -4.36 22.81 0.10
N SER A 358 -3.91 24.03 0.43
CA SER A 358 -3.56 25.04 -0.57
C SER A 358 -2.42 24.61 -1.48
N GLN A 359 -1.47 23.83 -0.96
CA GLN A 359 -0.40 23.22 -1.75
C GLN A 359 -0.81 21.82 -2.19
N ILE A 360 -0.80 21.54 -3.50
CA ILE A 360 -1.19 20.23 -4.05
C ILE A 360 -0.24 19.11 -3.54
N GLU A 361 1.04 19.43 -3.39
CA GLU A 361 2.07 18.48 -2.96
C GLU A 361 2.04 18.17 -1.46
N ASP A 362 1.18 18.83 -0.68
CA ASP A 362 1.10 18.64 0.76
C ASP A 362 0.89 17.15 1.10
N PRO A 363 1.73 16.54 1.96
CA PRO A 363 1.64 15.13 2.29
C PRO A 363 0.28 14.74 2.87
N TYR A 364 -0.46 15.67 3.48
CA TYR A 364 -1.79 15.45 4.08
C TYR A 364 -2.95 15.61 3.10
N ASN A 365 -2.70 15.94 1.82
CA ASN A 365 -3.73 15.81 0.78
C ASN A 365 -4.02 14.34 0.49
N TYR A 366 -5.29 14.04 0.17
CA TYR A 366 -5.73 12.69 -0.18
C TYR A 366 -4.83 12.08 -1.27
N SER A 367 -4.31 10.88 -0.98
CA SER A 367 -3.43 10.17 -1.90
C SER A 367 -3.77 8.69 -1.94
N MET A 368 -3.72 8.10 -3.13
CA MET A 368 -3.80 6.65 -3.33
C MET A 368 -2.44 5.95 -3.24
N GLY A 369 -1.42 6.68 -2.77
CA GLY A 369 -0.06 6.21 -2.69
C GLY A 369 0.79 6.73 -3.85
N VAL A 370 1.69 5.89 -4.36
CA VAL A 370 2.61 6.22 -5.46
C VAL A 370 2.42 5.28 -6.65
N GLU A 371 2.71 5.78 -7.84
CA GLU A 371 2.89 4.99 -9.04
C GLU A 371 4.37 4.99 -9.48
N LYS A 372 4.84 3.87 -10.00
CA LYS A 372 6.22 3.73 -10.47
C LYS A 372 6.35 4.19 -11.92
N ASN A 373 7.29 5.10 -12.17
CA ASN A 373 7.63 5.55 -13.52
C ASN A 373 8.32 4.41 -14.30
N PRO A 374 7.73 3.90 -15.40
CA PRO A 374 8.31 2.81 -16.17
C PRO A 374 9.64 3.16 -16.83
N TRP A 375 9.87 4.44 -17.13
CA TRP A 375 11.07 4.93 -17.81
C TRP A 375 12.28 5.06 -16.87
N CYS A 376 12.06 4.91 -15.56
CA CYS A 376 13.10 4.77 -14.55
C CYS A 376 13.26 3.29 -14.17
N MET A 377 14.17 2.59 -14.85
CA MET A 377 14.38 1.17 -14.60
C MET A 377 15.28 0.98 -13.38
N ALA A 378 14.79 0.29 -12.35
CA ALA A 378 15.64 -0.14 -11.24
C ALA A 378 16.57 -1.27 -11.71
N TYR A 379 17.87 -1.06 -11.53
CA TYR A 379 18.94 -2.05 -11.70
C TYR A 379 20.23 -1.58 -11.02
N VAL A 380 21.13 -2.53 -10.76
CA VAL A 380 22.48 -2.30 -10.24
C VAL A 380 23.50 -2.87 -11.23
N GLY A 381 24.51 -2.06 -11.56
CA GLY A 381 25.66 -2.45 -12.35
C GLY A 381 26.92 -2.56 -11.49
N VAL A 382 27.78 -3.54 -11.76
CA VAL A 382 29.11 -3.65 -11.16
C VAL A 382 30.12 -3.88 -12.28
N SER A 383 31.26 -3.19 -12.21
CA SER A 383 32.37 -3.29 -13.17
C SER A 383 33.67 -3.38 -12.39
N ALA A 384 34.55 -4.32 -12.74
CA ALA A 384 35.85 -4.49 -12.09
C ALA A 384 36.94 -4.77 -13.13
N VAL A 385 38.13 -4.24 -12.88
CA VAL A 385 39.33 -4.49 -13.69
C VAL A 385 40.43 -5.03 -12.79
N THR A 386 40.98 -6.19 -13.15
CA THR A 386 42.09 -6.83 -12.45
C THR A 386 43.25 -7.10 -13.40
N ARG A 387 44.47 -7.03 -12.88
CA ARG A 387 45.70 -7.33 -13.60
C ARG A 387 46.47 -8.47 -12.90
N PRO A 388 46.00 -9.72 -12.98
CA PRO A 388 46.62 -10.84 -12.27
C PRO A 388 48.03 -11.13 -12.79
N ASN A 389 48.92 -11.57 -11.89
CA ASN A 389 50.29 -11.93 -12.25
C ASN A 389 50.32 -13.32 -12.91
N ILE A 390 50.81 -13.40 -14.16
CA ILE A 390 50.88 -14.65 -14.94
C ILE A 390 52.36 -15.06 -15.07
N PRO A 391 52.81 -16.16 -14.44
CA PRO A 391 54.22 -16.47 -14.24
C PRO A 391 55.08 -16.56 -15.51
N PHE A 392 54.53 -17.01 -16.63
CA PHE A 392 55.30 -17.25 -17.86
C PHE A 392 54.82 -16.40 -19.05
N SER A 393 54.06 -15.33 -18.82
CA SER A 393 53.48 -14.52 -19.91
C SER A 393 54.57 -13.71 -20.65
N PRO A 394 54.78 -13.93 -21.96
CA PRO A 394 55.71 -13.11 -22.74
C PRO A 394 55.19 -11.69 -22.99
N LEU A 395 53.89 -11.44 -22.75
CA LEU A 395 53.21 -10.16 -22.95
C LEU A 395 53.10 -9.33 -21.66
N GLY A 396 53.65 -9.82 -20.54
CA GLY A 396 53.48 -9.20 -19.22
C GLY A 396 52.07 -9.40 -18.66
N ALA A 397 51.67 -8.54 -17.72
CA ALA A 397 50.38 -8.64 -17.05
C ALA A 397 49.24 -8.02 -17.90
N VAL A 398 48.14 -8.77 -18.05
CA VAL A 398 46.99 -8.44 -18.92
C VAL A 398 45.82 -7.91 -18.09
N ASP A 399 45.17 -6.85 -18.56
CA ASP A 399 43.98 -6.31 -17.90
C ASP A 399 42.74 -7.14 -18.24
N LEU A 400 42.14 -7.72 -17.20
CA LEU A 400 40.86 -8.42 -17.29
C LEU A 400 39.76 -7.48 -16.79
N LYS A 401 38.81 -7.11 -17.67
CA LYS A 401 37.61 -6.35 -17.31
C LYS A 401 36.39 -7.28 -17.22
N ALA A 402 35.60 -7.17 -16.16
CA ALA A 402 34.28 -7.82 -16.07
C ALA A 402 33.22 -6.78 -15.72
N ARG A 403 32.00 -7.01 -16.21
CA ARG A 403 30.84 -6.18 -15.87
C ARG A 403 29.58 -7.04 -15.80
N ALA A 404 28.66 -6.67 -14.93
CA ALA A 404 27.38 -7.34 -14.76
C ALA A 404 26.28 -6.33 -14.42
N PHE A 405 25.05 -6.65 -14.84
CA PHE A 405 23.86 -5.87 -14.53
C PHE A 405 22.72 -6.78 -14.08
N PHE A 406 22.11 -6.44 -12.97
CA PHE A 406 20.95 -7.16 -12.42
C PHE A 406 19.84 -6.17 -12.08
N LYS A 407 18.59 -6.59 -12.30
CA LYS A 407 17.40 -5.77 -12.00
C LYS A 407 16.40 -6.51 -11.12
N PRO A 408 15.69 -5.79 -10.23
CA PRO A 408 14.44 -6.26 -9.65
C PRO A 408 13.39 -6.59 -10.74
N PHE A 409 12.62 -7.67 -10.57
CA PHE A 409 11.53 -8.09 -11.47
C PHE A 409 10.40 -8.81 -10.74
N GLY A 410 9.23 -8.96 -11.37
CA GLY A 410 8.10 -9.75 -10.84
C GLY A 410 7.21 -9.03 -9.81
N GLY A 411 7.78 -8.09 -9.06
CA GLY A 411 7.04 -7.28 -8.09
C GLY A 411 6.18 -6.18 -8.72
N ARG A 412 5.23 -5.68 -7.92
CA ARG A 412 4.24 -4.66 -8.30
C ARG A 412 4.14 -3.61 -7.21
N MET A 413 4.14 -2.33 -7.59
CA MET A 413 4.22 -1.20 -6.65
C MET A 413 2.96 -0.33 -6.67
N GLY A 414 1.80 -0.95 -6.97
CA GLY A 414 0.54 -0.26 -7.19
C GLY A 414 0.24 -0.06 -8.68
N PRO A 415 -1.02 0.22 -9.02
CA PRO A 415 -1.41 0.53 -10.38
C PRO A 415 -0.90 1.92 -10.75
N TRP A 416 -0.68 2.15 -12.04
CA TRP A 416 -0.75 3.50 -12.56
C TRP A 416 -2.18 4.02 -12.43
N TYR A 417 -2.33 5.33 -12.29
CA TYR A 417 -3.67 5.91 -12.28
C TYR A 417 -4.34 5.75 -13.65
N GLU A 418 -3.59 5.93 -14.74
CA GLU A 418 -4.04 5.68 -16.12
C GLU A 418 -3.23 4.57 -16.78
N SER A 419 -3.83 3.89 -17.76
CA SER A 419 -3.24 2.71 -18.42
C SER A 419 -1.98 2.99 -19.27
N GLN A 420 -1.65 4.26 -19.54
CA GLN A 420 -0.52 4.64 -20.39
C GLN A 420 0.42 5.63 -19.71
N TRP A 421 1.69 5.56 -20.10
CA TRP A 421 2.75 6.46 -19.65
C TRP A 421 3.71 6.82 -20.79
N PRO A 422 3.48 7.94 -21.51
CA PRO A 422 4.38 8.41 -22.56
C PRO A 422 5.80 8.72 -22.05
N SER A 423 6.83 8.48 -22.87
CA SER A 423 8.25 8.57 -22.47
C SER A 423 8.72 9.93 -21.92
N GLY A 424 8.00 11.01 -22.18
CA GLY A 424 8.29 12.35 -21.65
C GLY A 424 7.44 12.75 -20.44
N SER A 425 6.39 11.99 -20.13
CA SER A 425 5.42 12.36 -19.10
C SER A 425 6.00 12.19 -17.69
N GLU A 426 5.69 13.13 -16.81
CA GLU A 426 6.06 13.10 -15.39
C GLU A 426 5.24 12.08 -14.60
N ARG A 427 4.06 11.71 -15.09
CA ARG A 427 3.08 10.80 -14.48
C ARG A 427 2.41 9.92 -15.53
N SER A 428 1.63 8.93 -15.11
CA SER A 428 0.75 8.21 -16.05
C SER A 428 -0.22 9.22 -16.68
N ALA A 429 -0.30 9.23 -18.01
CA ALA A 429 -1.09 10.16 -18.79
C ALA A 429 -1.46 9.52 -20.13
N GLY A 430 -2.74 9.23 -20.35
CA GLY A 430 -3.28 8.54 -21.51
C GLY A 430 -4.03 7.25 -21.19
N GLY A 431 -5.02 6.94 -22.03
CA GLY A 431 -5.86 5.75 -21.90
C GLY A 431 -6.94 5.88 -20.82
N SER A 432 -7.41 4.75 -20.29
CA SER A 432 -8.44 4.72 -19.24
C SER A 432 -7.84 4.69 -17.85
N LYS A 433 -8.58 5.15 -16.84
CA LYS A 433 -8.23 4.91 -15.43
C LYS A 433 -8.13 3.41 -15.17
N ILE A 434 -7.07 2.96 -14.50
CA ILE A 434 -6.91 1.55 -14.11
C ILE A 434 -7.94 1.17 -13.04
N ASP A 435 -8.11 2.03 -12.05
CA ASP A 435 -9.22 1.95 -11.11
C ASP A 435 -10.29 2.97 -11.53
N ALA A 436 -11.31 2.50 -12.22
CA ALA A 436 -12.39 3.33 -12.74
C ALA A 436 -13.23 4.00 -11.63
N ASN A 437 -13.18 3.47 -10.41
CA ASN A 437 -13.94 3.96 -9.26
C ASN A 437 -13.16 4.98 -8.41
N LEU A 438 -11.89 5.25 -8.71
CA LEU A 438 -11.13 6.26 -7.97
C LEU A 438 -11.56 7.68 -8.29
N PRO A 439 -11.56 8.57 -7.27
CA PRO A 439 -11.74 10.00 -7.47
C PRO A 439 -10.76 10.61 -8.47
N PRO A 440 -11.10 11.75 -9.10
CA PRO A 440 -10.20 12.43 -10.02
C PRO A 440 -8.88 12.80 -9.33
N ARG A 441 -7.78 12.66 -10.06
CA ARG A 441 -6.45 13.12 -9.67
C ARG A 441 -6.44 14.65 -9.70
N ILE A 442 -5.86 15.28 -8.67
CA ILE A 442 -5.87 16.74 -8.49
C ILE A 442 -5.31 17.47 -9.72
N TYR A 443 -4.27 16.92 -10.34
CA TYR A 443 -3.59 17.57 -11.46
C TYR A 443 -4.29 17.44 -12.82
N ASP A 444 -5.23 16.50 -12.96
CA ASP A 444 -5.89 16.25 -14.25
C ASP A 444 -7.10 17.17 -14.45
N THR A 445 -7.49 17.92 -13.41
CA THR A 445 -8.62 18.85 -13.44
C THR A 445 -8.15 20.28 -13.25
N GLY A 446 -8.25 21.12 -14.29
CA GLY A 446 -7.96 22.56 -14.23
C GLY A 446 -8.88 23.35 -13.28
N ASN A 447 -9.96 22.72 -12.79
CA ASN A 447 -10.70 23.05 -11.57
C ASN A 447 -11.26 21.71 -11.06
N ILE A 448 -10.93 21.32 -9.84
CA ILE A 448 -11.58 20.19 -9.15
C ILE A 448 -13.10 20.44 -9.25
N GLY A 449 -13.83 19.55 -9.92
CA GLY A 449 -15.25 19.74 -10.25
C GLY A 449 -16.14 20.01 -9.04
N ASP A 450 -17.42 20.34 -9.26
CA ASP A 450 -18.43 20.53 -8.21
C ASP A 450 -18.33 19.42 -7.14
N PRO A 451 -18.34 19.74 -5.84
CA PRO A 451 -18.50 18.76 -4.75
C PRO A 451 -19.57 17.68 -4.96
N LYS A 452 -20.61 17.98 -5.75
CA LYS A 452 -21.69 17.05 -6.12
C LYS A 452 -21.33 16.13 -7.28
N ASP A 453 -20.14 16.26 -7.86
CA ASP A 453 -19.68 15.39 -8.93
C ASP A 453 -19.60 13.94 -8.42
N PRO A 454 -20.39 13.00 -8.99
CA PRO A 454 -20.39 11.61 -8.56
C PRO A 454 -19.02 10.92 -8.70
N THR A 455 -18.14 11.43 -9.56
CA THR A 455 -16.78 10.91 -9.71
C THR A 455 -15.90 11.22 -8.49
N ARG A 456 -16.26 12.19 -7.65
CA ARG A 456 -15.52 12.56 -6.43
C ARG A 456 -15.93 11.73 -5.21
N ALA A 457 -17.06 11.03 -5.24
CA ALA A 457 -17.53 10.25 -4.09
C ALA A 457 -16.59 9.06 -3.79
N GLY A 458 -16.19 8.90 -2.53
CA GLY A 458 -15.21 7.88 -2.13
C GLY A 458 -15.62 6.46 -2.54
N ASN A 459 -14.87 5.83 -3.45
CA ASN A 459 -15.12 4.48 -3.97
C ASN A 459 -13.79 3.83 -4.40
N TYR A 460 -13.79 2.53 -4.68
CA TYR A 460 -12.64 1.79 -5.20
C TYR A 460 -13.07 0.51 -5.93
N SER A 461 -12.24 0.05 -6.86
CA SER A 461 -12.46 -1.22 -7.58
C SER A 461 -12.03 -2.43 -6.74
N ARG A 462 -12.88 -3.46 -6.71
CA ARG A 462 -12.65 -4.72 -5.95
C ARG A 462 -11.92 -5.79 -6.78
N PHE A 463 -12.02 -5.69 -8.10
CA PHE A 463 -11.34 -6.53 -9.09
C PHE A 463 -11.03 -5.72 -10.35
N VAL A 464 -10.17 -6.25 -11.23
CA VAL A 464 -9.80 -5.56 -12.47
C VAL A 464 -11.01 -5.39 -13.38
N GLY A 465 -11.32 -4.15 -13.76
CA GLY A 465 -12.49 -3.82 -14.59
C GLY A 465 -13.80 -3.65 -13.82
N ASP A 466 -13.78 -3.64 -12.48
CA ASP A 466 -14.96 -3.36 -11.66
C ASP A 466 -15.51 -1.95 -11.95
N GLN A 467 -16.78 -1.87 -12.39
CA GLN A 467 -17.44 -0.60 -12.72
C GLN A 467 -18.28 -0.03 -11.57
N TYR A 468 -18.47 -0.83 -10.52
CA TYR A 468 -19.36 -0.49 -9.41
C TYR A 468 -18.59 -0.32 -8.11
N GLY A 469 -17.64 -1.17 -7.78
CA GLY A 469 -16.94 -1.08 -6.50
C GLY A 469 -17.91 -1.15 -5.33
N LEU A 470 -17.86 -0.14 -4.46
CA LEU A 470 -18.68 -0.06 -3.26
C LEU A 470 -20.14 0.34 -3.49
N LYS A 471 -20.52 0.82 -4.69
CA LYS A 471 -21.94 1.12 -5.00
C LYS A 471 -22.74 -0.12 -5.42
N SER A 472 -22.11 -1.29 -5.46
CA SER A 472 -22.81 -2.54 -5.70
C SER A 472 -23.94 -2.79 -4.69
N ARG A 473 -25.14 -3.06 -5.21
CA ARG A 473 -26.31 -3.47 -4.43
C ARG A 473 -26.05 -4.72 -3.59
N ASN A 474 -25.38 -5.72 -4.15
CA ASN A 474 -25.02 -6.94 -3.43
C ASN A 474 -24.11 -6.62 -2.23
N LEU A 475 -23.13 -5.74 -2.42
CA LEU A 475 -22.23 -5.35 -1.35
C LEU A 475 -22.94 -4.57 -0.22
N LEU A 476 -23.74 -3.58 -0.60
CA LEU A 476 -24.58 -2.81 0.32
C LEU A 476 -25.52 -3.74 1.11
N TYR A 477 -26.08 -4.76 0.46
CA TYR A 477 -26.91 -5.76 1.13
C TYR A 477 -26.13 -6.53 2.20
N GLN A 478 -24.99 -7.13 1.82
CA GLN A 478 -24.22 -7.99 2.72
C GLN A 478 -23.74 -7.22 3.95
N PHE A 479 -23.09 -6.08 3.75
CA PHE A 479 -22.57 -5.27 4.85
C PHE A 479 -23.67 -4.56 5.64
N GLY A 480 -24.69 -4.01 4.98
CA GLY A 480 -25.81 -3.36 5.67
C GLY A 480 -26.55 -4.34 6.59
N ARG A 481 -26.81 -5.56 6.13
CA ARG A 481 -27.40 -6.61 6.98
C ARG A 481 -26.48 -6.95 8.16
N ALA A 482 -25.18 -7.06 7.93
CA ALA A 482 -24.22 -7.38 8.98
C ALA A 482 -24.12 -6.27 10.04
N ILE A 483 -24.18 -4.99 9.64
CA ILE A 483 -24.21 -3.85 10.56
C ILE A 483 -25.43 -3.93 11.49
N PHE A 484 -26.61 -4.25 10.96
CA PHE A 484 -27.82 -4.41 11.77
C PHE A 484 -27.72 -5.62 12.72
N LYS A 485 -27.16 -6.74 12.26
CA LYS A 485 -26.97 -7.95 13.08
C LYS A 485 -25.94 -7.82 14.19
N LEU A 486 -25.08 -6.79 14.17
CA LEU A 486 -24.16 -6.56 15.29
C LEU A 486 -24.93 -6.38 16.59
N ASP A 487 -26.06 -5.67 16.55
CA ASP A 487 -27.01 -5.57 17.66
C ASP A 487 -28.16 -6.57 17.51
N PRO A 488 -28.17 -7.70 18.23
CA PRO A 488 -29.27 -8.67 18.12
C PRO A 488 -30.61 -8.17 18.68
N THR A 489 -30.64 -7.00 19.32
CA THR A 489 -31.83 -6.42 19.99
C THR A 489 -32.38 -5.18 19.28
N TRP A 490 -31.84 -4.84 18.11
CA TRP A 490 -32.19 -3.62 17.37
C TRP A 490 -33.70 -3.50 17.07
N ASP A 491 -34.39 -4.63 16.94
CA ASP A 491 -35.82 -4.77 16.66
C ASP A 491 -36.72 -4.68 17.90
N LYS A 492 -36.17 -4.86 19.11
CA LYS A 492 -36.89 -4.98 20.40
C LYS A 492 -36.71 -3.78 21.33
N ARG A 493 -36.10 -2.69 20.87
CA ARG A 493 -35.74 -1.54 21.73
C ARG A 493 -36.98 -0.85 22.30
N THR A 494 -37.25 -1.10 23.59
CA THR A 494 -38.09 -0.26 24.46
C THR A 494 -37.28 0.94 24.97
N LYS A 495 -37.93 2.10 25.13
CA LYS A 495 -37.35 3.46 25.08
C LYS A 495 -36.31 3.88 26.14
N ASP A 496 -35.93 3.08 27.14
CA ASP A 496 -35.57 3.68 28.44
C ASP A 496 -34.17 3.42 29.03
N ASN A 497 -33.14 3.11 28.23
CA ASN A 497 -31.76 3.37 28.68
C ASN A 497 -30.76 3.43 27.51
N PRO A 498 -29.87 4.44 27.45
CA PRO A 498 -28.72 4.39 26.54
C PRO A 498 -27.80 3.25 27.00
N ASP A 499 -27.95 2.09 26.37
CA ASP A 499 -27.06 0.96 26.57
C ASP A 499 -25.71 1.29 25.94
N PHE A 500 -24.64 1.33 26.74
CA PHE A 500 -23.28 1.61 26.29
C PHE A 500 -22.46 0.34 26.00
N GLN A 501 -23.05 -0.85 26.17
CA GLN A 501 -22.35 -2.12 25.92
C GLN A 501 -21.87 -2.24 24.47
N ASP A 502 -20.69 -2.85 24.26
CA ASP A 502 -20.13 -3.29 22.94
C ASP A 502 -20.93 -4.45 22.30
N THR A 503 -22.24 -4.30 22.31
CA THR A 503 -23.21 -5.19 21.67
C THR A 503 -23.76 -4.59 20.39
N ALA A 504 -23.35 -3.38 19.99
CA ALA A 504 -23.81 -2.70 18.78
C ALA A 504 -22.74 -1.74 18.24
N PRO A 505 -22.86 -1.25 16.98
CA PRO A 505 -22.03 -0.14 16.51
C PRO A 505 -22.17 1.07 17.44
N ASN A 506 -21.06 1.69 17.83
CA ASN A 506 -21.04 2.79 18.80
C ASN A 506 -20.18 3.93 18.28
N PHE A 507 -20.64 5.18 18.39
CA PHE A 507 -19.85 6.37 18.06
C PHE A 507 -18.52 6.42 18.84
N GLY A 508 -18.49 5.87 20.05
CA GLY A 508 -17.31 5.78 20.90
C GLY A 508 -16.21 4.84 20.38
N HIS A 509 -16.49 4.00 19.37
CA HIS A 509 -15.50 3.07 18.83
C HIS A 509 -14.31 3.73 18.11
N TRP A 510 -14.41 5.02 17.85
CA TRP A 510 -13.41 5.82 17.14
C TRP A 510 -12.96 7.04 17.93
N ASN A 511 -13.14 7.05 19.26
CA ASN A 511 -12.72 8.16 20.12
C ASN A 511 -11.20 8.43 20.06
N GLN A 512 -10.40 7.39 19.79
CA GLN A 512 -8.97 7.48 19.55
C GLN A 512 -8.60 8.25 18.27
N LEU A 513 -9.56 8.51 17.38
CA LEU A 513 -9.36 9.24 16.12
C LEU A 513 -9.76 10.72 16.24
N PRO A 514 -9.09 11.63 15.51
CA PRO A 514 -7.95 11.37 14.62
C PRO A 514 -6.59 11.66 15.27
N PHE A 515 -6.53 12.28 16.45
CA PHE A 515 -5.26 12.81 16.96
C PHE A 515 -4.54 11.84 17.90
N GLU A 516 -5.24 10.97 18.62
CA GLU A 516 -4.58 10.11 19.61
C GLU A 516 -3.81 8.99 18.94
N PHE A 517 -4.40 8.32 17.94
CA PHE A 517 -3.75 7.20 17.25
C PHE A 517 -2.42 7.60 16.56
N ALA A 518 -2.32 8.84 16.08
CA ALA A 518 -1.17 9.34 15.33
C ALA A 518 -0.02 9.88 16.21
N LYS A 519 -0.22 10.02 17.54
CA LYS A 519 0.83 10.50 18.46
C LYS A 519 2.03 9.56 18.48
N LYS A 520 3.25 10.10 18.31
CA LYS A 520 4.50 9.33 18.28
C LYS A 520 4.78 8.54 19.56
N SER A 521 4.65 9.17 20.73
CA SER A 521 5.02 8.57 22.02
C SER A 521 3.87 7.80 22.68
N ASN A 522 2.68 8.39 22.70
CA ASN A 522 1.53 7.89 23.48
C ASN A 522 0.34 7.46 22.61
N GLY A 523 0.50 7.42 21.28
CA GLY A 523 -0.56 6.93 20.40
C GLY A 523 -0.63 5.42 20.35
N ASN A 524 -1.84 4.88 20.21
CA ASN A 524 -2.06 3.45 20.05
C ASN A 524 -1.75 2.94 18.63
N GLY A 525 -1.70 3.83 17.62
CA GLY A 525 -1.46 3.47 16.22
C GLY A 525 -2.60 2.71 15.54
N ASP A 526 -3.77 2.58 16.19
CA ASP A 526 -4.88 1.78 15.68
C ASP A 526 -5.94 2.64 14.98
N LEU A 527 -6.13 2.39 13.69
CA LEU A 527 -7.14 3.05 12.85
C LEU A 527 -8.51 2.39 12.91
N LEU A 528 -8.59 1.16 13.43
CA LEU A 528 -9.80 0.37 13.45
C LEU A 528 -10.65 0.64 14.70
N ALA A 529 -11.89 0.19 14.66
CA ALA A 529 -12.86 0.35 15.73
C ALA A 529 -12.38 -0.35 17.02
N TRP A 530 -12.30 0.43 18.10
CA TRP A 530 -11.77 0.05 19.39
C TRP A 530 -12.78 0.35 20.49
N SER A 531 -13.03 -0.60 21.41
CA SER A 531 -13.98 -0.37 22.51
C SER A 531 -13.22 -0.02 23.79
N GLU A 532 -13.42 1.22 24.26
CA GLU A 532 -12.91 1.71 25.55
C GLU A 532 -13.56 1.00 26.74
N GLU A 533 -14.77 0.45 26.58
CA GLU A 533 -15.49 -0.24 27.64
C GLU A 533 -14.82 -1.56 28.01
N VAL A 534 -14.55 -2.39 27.01
CA VAL A 534 -13.87 -3.69 27.20
C VAL A 534 -12.34 -3.57 27.10
N LYS A 535 -11.83 -2.37 26.80
CA LYS A 535 -10.41 -2.06 26.55
C LYS A 535 -9.80 -3.03 25.53
N GLY A 536 -10.49 -3.21 24.40
CA GLY A 536 -10.14 -4.22 23.42
C GLY A 536 -10.76 -3.99 22.04
N PRO A 537 -10.47 -4.90 21.09
CA PRO A 537 -11.11 -4.95 19.77
C PRO A 537 -12.64 -4.93 19.87
N SER A 538 -13.28 -3.93 19.27
CA SER A 538 -14.75 -3.91 19.21
C SER A 538 -15.29 -5.04 18.32
N ARG A 539 -16.54 -5.47 18.52
CA ARG A 539 -17.20 -6.40 17.57
C ARG A 539 -17.29 -5.82 16.15
N PHE A 540 -17.39 -4.49 16.04
CA PHE A 540 -17.42 -3.78 14.77
C PHE A 540 -16.11 -3.93 13.97
N ARG A 541 -14.97 -4.10 14.66
CA ARG A 541 -13.64 -4.29 14.05
C ARG A 541 -13.62 -5.43 13.03
N ALA A 542 -14.37 -6.51 13.27
CA ALA A 542 -14.41 -7.65 12.34
C ALA A 542 -14.92 -7.25 10.94
N LEU A 543 -15.90 -6.35 10.86
CA LEU A 543 -16.40 -5.84 9.58
C LEU A 543 -15.37 -4.95 8.88
N GLU A 544 -14.66 -4.13 9.64
CA GLU A 544 -13.60 -3.27 9.08
C GLU A 544 -12.41 -4.08 8.57
N LEU A 545 -11.97 -5.10 9.33
CA LEU A 545 -10.94 -6.04 8.89
C LEU A 545 -11.35 -6.75 7.60
N LEU A 546 -12.58 -7.25 7.52
CA LEU A 546 -13.10 -7.88 6.30
C LEU A 546 -13.10 -6.91 5.11
N ALA A 547 -13.41 -5.63 5.32
CA ALA A 547 -13.45 -4.61 4.29
C ALA A 547 -12.07 -4.23 3.72
N ILE A 548 -11.01 -4.35 4.52
CA ILE A 548 -9.63 -4.02 4.10
C ILE A 548 -8.82 -5.23 3.64
N LEU A 549 -9.36 -6.45 3.76
CA LEU A 549 -8.68 -7.66 3.28
C LEU A 549 -8.24 -7.52 1.82
N PRO A 550 -7.10 -8.11 1.43
CA PRO A 550 -6.70 -8.16 0.04
C PRO A 550 -7.83 -8.72 -0.85
N ASP A 551 -8.17 -7.97 -1.89
CA ASP A 551 -9.08 -8.41 -2.95
C ASP A 551 -8.32 -8.70 -4.25
N GLN A 552 -9.06 -9.15 -5.27
CA GLN A 552 -8.48 -9.45 -6.58
C GLN A 552 -7.80 -8.23 -7.23
N PHE A 553 -8.29 -7.02 -6.99
CA PHE A 553 -7.64 -5.80 -7.49
C PHE A 553 -6.30 -5.58 -6.79
N ASP A 554 -6.28 -5.68 -5.47
CA ASP A 554 -5.07 -5.52 -4.66
C ASP A 554 -3.99 -6.53 -5.09
N MET A 555 -4.34 -7.81 -5.22
CA MET A 555 -3.42 -8.87 -5.67
C MET A 555 -2.95 -8.68 -7.11
N ALA A 556 -3.72 -8.01 -7.96
CA ALA A 556 -3.34 -7.74 -9.35
C ALA A 556 -2.29 -6.62 -9.48
N TYR A 557 -2.29 -5.64 -8.56
CA TYR A 557 -1.49 -4.42 -8.71
C TYR A 557 -0.47 -4.16 -7.60
N TYR A 558 -0.55 -4.83 -6.46
CA TYR A 558 0.37 -4.64 -5.34
C TYR A 558 1.11 -5.92 -5.00
N SER A 559 2.37 -5.79 -4.58
CA SER A 559 3.09 -6.83 -3.86
C SER A 559 2.82 -6.67 -2.37
N ILE A 560 2.14 -7.66 -1.79
CA ILE A 560 1.68 -7.64 -0.41
C ILE A 560 2.53 -8.62 0.38
N GLU A 561 3.25 -8.13 1.38
CA GLU A 561 4.02 -8.94 2.33
C GLU A 561 3.07 -9.47 3.42
N PRO A 562 2.82 -10.79 3.50
CA PRO A 562 1.93 -11.34 4.52
C PRO A 562 2.38 -11.06 5.95
N ASP A 563 3.69 -10.96 6.19
CA ASP A 563 4.28 -10.72 7.51
C ASP A 563 5.23 -9.51 7.50
N PHE A 564 4.67 -8.34 7.23
CA PHE A 564 5.43 -7.09 7.13
C PHE A 564 6.13 -6.72 8.44
N TYR A 565 5.52 -7.04 9.58
CA TYR A 565 6.05 -6.70 10.90
C TYR A 565 7.46 -7.28 11.11
N HIS A 566 7.60 -8.60 10.90
CA HIS A 566 8.85 -9.29 11.15
C HIS A 566 9.87 -9.12 10.00
N ASN A 567 9.38 -9.04 8.75
CA ASN A 567 10.27 -8.96 7.58
C ASN A 567 10.87 -7.55 7.37
N TYR A 568 10.10 -6.48 7.61
CA TYR A 568 10.49 -5.13 7.23
C TYR A 568 10.34 -4.09 8.35
N TYR A 569 9.20 -4.04 9.04
CA TYR A 569 8.88 -2.96 9.99
C TYR A 569 9.97 -2.75 11.05
N LYS A 570 10.40 -3.82 11.74
CA LYS A 570 11.39 -3.71 12.81
C LYS A 570 12.74 -3.22 12.31
N ARG A 571 13.22 -3.76 11.19
CA ARG A 571 14.48 -3.31 10.56
C ARG A 571 14.41 -1.84 10.17
N ILE A 572 13.28 -1.42 9.60
CA ILE A 572 13.04 -0.01 9.28
C ILE A 572 13.13 0.84 10.55
N LYS A 573 12.31 0.54 11.56
CA LYS A 573 12.19 1.35 12.78
C LYS A 573 13.47 1.37 13.62
N GLU A 574 14.12 0.24 13.81
CA GLU A 574 15.23 0.07 14.75
C GLU A 574 16.61 0.29 14.12
N LYS A 575 16.74 0.11 12.80
CA LYS A 575 18.04 0.18 12.13
C LYS A 575 18.09 1.25 11.04
N PHE A 576 17.17 1.20 10.08
CA PHE A 576 17.18 2.13 8.94
C PHE A 576 16.98 3.57 9.40
N MET A 577 15.91 3.84 10.15
CA MET A 577 15.53 5.22 10.49
C MET A 577 16.57 5.93 11.36
N PRO A 578 17.12 5.32 12.43
CA PRO A 578 18.17 5.96 13.22
C PRO A 578 19.44 6.29 12.42
N LYS A 579 19.76 5.50 11.38
CA LYS A 579 20.99 5.67 10.59
C LYS A 579 20.80 6.56 9.36
N ALA A 580 19.75 6.32 8.58
CA ALA A 580 19.50 6.95 7.30
C ALA A 580 18.72 8.27 7.41
N ASN A 581 17.90 8.44 8.46
CA ASN A 581 17.15 9.69 8.70
C ASN A 581 16.86 9.92 10.20
N PRO A 582 17.90 10.25 11.01
CA PRO A 582 17.74 10.44 12.46
C PRO A 582 16.78 11.58 12.84
N GLY A 583 16.49 12.50 11.92
CA GLY A 583 15.55 13.60 12.12
C GLY A 583 14.08 13.24 11.90
N PHE A 584 13.75 12.00 11.55
CA PHE A 584 12.37 11.62 11.28
C PHE A 584 11.50 11.64 12.55
N ASP A 585 10.56 12.57 12.57
CA ASP A 585 9.74 12.87 13.75
C ASP A 585 8.35 12.20 13.73
N LYS A 586 7.95 11.56 12.63
CA LYS A 586 6.62 10.95 12.47
C LYS A 586 6.53 9.54 13.05
N SER A 587 5.29 9.08 13.24
CA SER A 587 5.00 7.74 13.75
C SER A 587 5.12 6.71 12.63
N ILE A 588 5.91 5.65 12.87
CA ILE A 588 6.05 4.52 11.95
C ILE A 588 5.14 3.41 12.45
N ARG A 589 4.18 3.01 11.61
CA ARG A 589 3.16 2.01 11.95
C ARG A 589 3.32 0.73 11.12
N PRO A 590 3.04 -0.45 11.70
CA PRO A 590 2.89 -1.71 10.96
C PRO A 590 1.64 -1.75 10.08
N ASP A 591 1.16 -2.96 9.81
CA ASP A 591 -0.10 -3.22 9.13
C ASP A 591 -1.31 -2.68 9.89
N ILE A 592 -2.35 -2.32 9.12
CA ILE A 592 -3.62 -1.86 9.70
C ILE A 592 -4.21 -2.99 10.55
N GLY A 593 -4.59 -2.65 11.78
CA GLY A 593 -4.99 -3.58 12.82
C GLY A 593 -3.96 -3.75 13.94
N TYR A 594 -2.79 -3.14 13.79
CA TYR A 594 -1.84 -2.91 14.87
C TYR A 594 -2.46 -2.09 16.00
N HIS A 595 -2.17 -2.49 17.24
CA HIS A 595 -2.43 -1.68 18.44
C HIS A 595 -1.22 -1.78 19.36
N LYS A 596 -0.61 -0.63 19.67
CA LYS A 596 0.55 -0.51 20.54
C LYS A 596 0.26 -1.10 21.92
N ASP A 597 1.23 -1.83 22.47
CA ASP A 597 1.22 -2.39 23.83
C ASP A 597 0.02 -3.30 24.16
N TYR A 598 -0.70 -3.84 23.15
CA TYR A 598 -1.84 -4.73 23.38
C TYR A 598 -1.49 -6.21 23.18
N LYS A 599 -1.35 -6.91 24.31
CA LYS A 599 -1.16 -8.36 24.41
C LYS A 599 -2.10 -8.92 25.47
N GLN A 600 -3.11 -9.69 25.05
CA GLN A 600 -4.08 -10.30 25.96
C GLN A 600 -4.40 -11.73 25.52
N GLY A 601 -4.02 -12.72 26.35
CA GLY A 601 -4.15 -14.13 26.00
C GLY A 601 -3.36 -14.46 24.73
N ASP A 602 -4.03 -15.09 23.76
CA ASP A 602 -3.44 -15.44 22.45
C ASP A 602 -3.49 -14.28 21.44
N VAL A 603 -4.07 -13.13 21.81
CA VAL A 603 -4.19 -11.97 20.91
C VAL A 603 -3.02 -11.03 21.16
N ASN A 604 -2.16 -10.91 20.15
CA ASN A 604 -1.08 -9.94 20.10
C ASN A 604 -1.31 -9.00 18.92
N LEU A 605 -1.68 -7.74 19.20
CA LEU A 605 -1.88 -6.73 18.17
C LEU A 605 -0.63 -5.86 17.94
N GLU A 606 0.42 -6.05 18.74
CA GLU A 606 1.68 -5.32 18.54
C GLU A 606 2.44 -5.84 17.33
N GLU A 607 2.34 -7.15 17.06
CA GLU A 607 2.99 -7.87 15.96
C GLU A 607 2.03 -8.09 14.76
N PHE A 608 0.94 -7.33 14.70
CA PHE A 608 -0.15 -7.56 13.75
C PHE A 608 0.29 -7.38 12.29
N SER A 609 -0.10 -8.35 11.45
CA SER A 609 0.27 -8.43 10.03
C SER A 609 -0.93 -8.73 9.13
N VAL A 610 -0.74 -8.69 7.81
CA VAL A 610 -1.78 -9.13 6.85
C VAL A 610 -2.21 -10.57 7.10
N LYS A 611 -1.33 -11.50 7.49
CA LYS A 611 -1.72 -12.87 7.89
C LYS A 611 -2.76 -12.86 9.02
N ASP A 612 -2.65 -11.93 9.96
CA ASP A 612 -3.60 -11.78 11.06
C ASP A 612 -4.94 -11.20 10.60
N GLN A 613 -4.94 -10.30 9.62
CA GLN A 613 -6.18 -9.81 9.00
C GLN A 613 -7.01 -10.98 8.46
N TYR A 614 -6.40 -11.95 7.77
CA TYR A 614 -7.10 -13.14 7.24
C TYR A 614 -7.76 -14.01 8.32
N LYS A 615 -7.33 -13.94 9.59
CA LYS A 615 -7.97 -14.68 10.69
C LYS A 615 -9.43 -14.24 10.88
N VAL A 616 -9.81 -13.03 10.45
CA VAL A 616 -11.18 -12.53 10.53
C VAL A 616 -12.19 -13.42 9.77
N LEU A 617 -11.77 -14.06 8.67
CA LEU A 617 -12.63 -14.95 7.89
C LEU A 617 -13.09 -16.18 8.69
N LYS A 618 -12.31 -16.56 9.71
CA LYS A 618 -12.60 -17.69 10.60
C LYS A 618 -13.15 -17.25 11.95
N SER A 619 -13.35 -15.95 12.17
CA SER A 619 -13.82 -15.44 13.46
C SER A 619 -15.27 -15.82 13.71
N LYS A 620 -15.62 -16.03 14.98
CA LYS A 620 -17.00 -16.33 15.38
C LYS A 620 -17.92 -15.18 15.01
N GLU A 621 -17.42 -13.94 15.10
CA GLU A 621 -18.15 -12.72 14.77
C GLU A 621 -18.62 -12.76 13.30
N ILE A 622 -17.72 -12.95 12.33
CA ILE A 622 -18.11 -13.00 10.90
C ILE A 622 -19.08 -14.16 10.62
N GLN A 623 -18.88 -15.31 11.25
CA GLN A 623 -19.80 -16.45 11.11
C GLN A 623 -21.20 -16.10 11.62
N THR A 624 -21.32 -15.42 12.76
CA THR A 624 -22.63 -14.99 13.32
C THR A 624 -23.34 -13.94 12.48
N LEU A 625 -22.60 -13.06 11.79
CA LEU A 625 -23.17 -12.06 10.89
C LEU A 625 -23.73 -12.67 9.59
N ALA A 626 -23.35 -13.92 9.29
CA ALA A 626 -23.78 -14.71 8.14
C ALA A 626 -23.59 -13.98 6.80
N LEU A 627 -22.43 -13.33 6.63
CA LEU A 627 -21.99 -12.75 5.37
C LEU A 627 -21.74 -13.86 4.34
N ASP A 628 -22.26 -13.70 3.13
CA ASP A 628 -22.06 -14.67 2.05
C ASP A 628 -20.74 -14.39 1.31
N ILE A 629 -19.65 -14.87 1.90
CA ILE A 629 -18.30 -14.70 1.37
C ILE A 629 -18.06 -15.65 0.18
N ASP A 630 -18.80 -16.76 0.10
CA ASP A 630 -18.55 -17.82 -0.87
C ASP A 630 -19.18 -17.58 -2.23
N GLN A 631 -20.39 -17.03 -2.27
CA GLN A 631 -21.16 -16.84 -3.50
C GLN A 631 -21.34 -15.37 -3.86
N LYS A 632 -21.34 -14.47 -2.88
CA LYS A 632 -21.67 -13.05 -3.10
C LYS A 632 -20.47 -12.11 -3.00
N LEU A 633 -19.48 -12.39 -2.14
CA LEU A 633 -18.26 -11.60 -2.01
C LEU A 633 -17.02 -12.33 -2.58
N THR A 634 -17.17 -12.91 -3.77
CA THR A 634 -16.16 -13.79 -4.41
C THR A 634 -14.85 -13.09 -4.79
N TYR A 635 -14.83 -11.76 -4.79
CA TYR A 635 -13.65 -10.94 -5.05
C TYR A 635 -12.66 -10.92 -3.87
N LEU A 636 -13.09 -11.28 -2.66
CA LEU A 636 -12.23 -11.32 -1.48
C LEU A 636 -11.29 -12.51 -1.54
N SER A 637 -10.03 -12.29 -1.22
CA SER A 637 -9.10 -13.40 -0.99
C SER A 637 -9.47 -14.13 0.30
N LYS A 638 -9.43 -15.47 0.26
CA LYS A 638 -9.81 -16.34 1.40
C LYS A 638 -8.62 -16.92 2.17
N ASP A 639 -7.42 -16.85 1.59
CA ASP A 639 -6.20 -17.37 2.17
C ASP A 639 -5.07 -16.36 1.91
N TRP A 640 -4.25 -16.11 2.92
CA TRP A 640 -3.08 -15.25 2.79
C TRP A 640 -2.13 -15.76 1.71
N LYS A 641 -2.09 -17.08 1.46
CA LYS A 641 -1.24 -17.67 0.42
C LYS A 641 -1.57 -17.15 -0.97
N ASN A 642 -2.79 -16.67 -1.22
CA ASN A 642 -3.18 -16.14 -2.54
C ASN A 642 -2.40 -14.87 -2.93
N VAL A 643 -1.82 -14.15 -1.96
CA VAL A 643 -0.97 -12.98 -2.27
C VAL A 643 0.42 -13.39 -2.76
N LEU A 644 0.78 -14.67 -2.68
CA LEU A 644 2.04 -15.21 -3.17
C LEU A 644 2.01 -15.37 -4.68
N THR A 645 3.03 -14.83 -5.33
CA THR A 645 3.23 -14.89 -6.76
C THR A 645 4.10 -16.09 -7.16
N GLY A 646 4.00 -16.49 -8.42
CA GLY A 646 4.91 -17.47 -9.03
C GLY A 646 6.18 -16.85 -9.63
N TRP A 647 6.47 -15.58 -9.37
CA TRP A 647 7.63 -14.89 -9.94
C TRP A 647 8.90 -15.27 -9.19
N ALA A 648 9.47 -16.39 -9.61
CA ALA A 648 10.79 -16.86 -9.20
C ALA A 648 11.56 -17.33 -10.43
N ASP A 649 12.88 -17.40 -10.32
CA ASP A 649 13.72 -17.95 -11.36
C ASP A 649 13.42 -19.47 -11.52
N ASN A 650 13.08 -19.92 -12.73
CA ASN A 650 12.95 -21.35 -13.07
C ASN A 650 14.30 -21.94 -13.52
N GLY A 651 15.30 -21.09 -13.76
CA GLY A 651 16.68 -21.40 -14.09
C GLY A 651 17.33 -20.18 -14.76
N LEU A 652 18.65 -20.03 -14.73
CA LEU A 652 19.42 -18.80 -15.05
C LEU A 652 18.90 -17.85 -16.17
N LEU A 653 18.21 -18.37 -17.20
CA LEU A 653 17.67 -17.63 -18.35
C LEU A 653 16.13 -17.68 -18.48
N ASP A 654 15.43 -18.45 -17.64
CA ASP A 654 13.98 -18.62 -17.64
C ASP A 654 13.33 -17.93 -16.43
N TYR A 655 12.82 -16.73 -16.70
CA TYR A 655 12.10 -15.90 -15.74
C TYR A 655 10.58 -15.91 -15.99
N SER A 656 10.06 -16.97 -16.63
CA SER A 656 8.62 -17.12 -16.88
C SER A 656 7.84 -17.40 -15.58
N LEU A 657 6.54 -17.08 -15.59
CA LEU A 657 5.68 -17.29 -14.43
C LEU A 657 5.56 -18.78 -14.10
N ASN A 658 5.95 -19.17 -12.89
CA ASN A 658 5.77 -20.53 -12.40
C ASN A 658 4.38 -20.70 -11.77
N THR A 659 3.44 -21.24 -12.53
CA THR A 659 2.06 -21.48 -12.09
C THR A 659 1.95 -22.53 -10.98
N GLU A 660 2.94 -23.41 -10.84
CA GLU A 660 2.93 -24.42 -9.77
C GLU A 660 3.19 -23.81 -8.39
N LYS A 661 3.90 -22.67 -8.33
CA LYS A 661 4.23 -21.93 -7.10
C LYS A 661 3.21 -20.84 -6.77
N LEU A 662 2.45 -20.36 -7.74
CA LEU A 662 1.44 -19.31 -7.56
C LEU A 662 0.42 -19.71 -6.47
N GLY A 663 0.25 -18.86 -5.47
CA GLY A 663 -0.73 -19.09 -4.41
C GLY A 663 -0.39 -20.22 -3.42
N LYS A 664 0.83 -20.77 -3.44
CA LYS A 664 1.19 -21.94 -2.63
C LYS A 664 2.34 -21.66 -1.67
N CYS A 665 2.20 -22.18 -0.46
CA CYS A 665 3.29 -22.26 0.51
C CYS A 665 3.27 -23.60 1.25
N THR A 666 4.37 -24.34 1.16
CA THR A 666 4.57 -25.66 1.76
C THR A 666 5.38 -25.58 3.05
N VAL A 667 6.36 -24.67 3.11
CA VAL A 667 7.23 -24.49 4.29
C VAL A 667 7.27 -23.01 4.64
N GLU A 668 6.77 -22.68 5.83
CA GLU A 668 6.88 -21.34 6.43
C GLU A 668 8.20 -21.23 7.22
N PRO A 669 8.80 -20.04 7.32
CA PRO A 669 9.98 -19.84 8.12
C PRO A 669 9.71 -20.06 9.61
N LYS A 670 10.72 -20.58 10.29
CA LYS A 670 10.75 -20.60 11.75
C LYS A 670 11.21 -19.26 12.25
N TYR A 671 10.74 -18.86 13.42
CA TYR A 671 11.19 -17.66 14.08
C TYR A 671 12.26 -18.04 15.10
N ASP A 672 13.44 -17.45 14.98
CA ASP A 672 14.48 -17.50 16.01
C ASP A 672 14.35 -16.22 16.84
N GLY A 673 13.65 -16.33 17.96
CA GLY A 673 13.12 -15.16 18.67
C GLY A 673 12.09 -14.44 17.79
N GLU A 674 12.42 -13.24 17.36
CA GLU A 674 11.49 -12.39 16.62
C GLU A 674 11.84 -12.23 15.13
N THR A 675 12.85 -12.92 14.61
CA THR A 675 13.24 -12.82 13.19
C THR A 675 12.99 -14.14 12.45
N PRO A 676 12.43 -14.09 11.23
CA PRO A 676 12.24 -15.29 10.42
C PRO A 676 13.60 -15.81 9.92
N VAL A 677 13.78 -17.13 10.01
CA VAL A 677 15.00 -17.83 9.60
C VAL A 677 14.64 -18.98 8.65
N PRO A 678 15.08 -18.92 7.38
CA PRO A 678 15.65 -17.76 6.66
C PRO A 678 14.63 -16.62 6.47
N PRO A 679 15.11 -15.36 6.36
CA PRO A 679 14.26 -14.24 5.96
C PRO A 679 13.82 -14.45 4.51
N THR A 680 12.51 -14.43 4.27
CA THR A 680 11.93 -14.70 2.95
C THR A 680 10.77 -13.76 2.68
N SER A 681 10.72 -13.20 1.47
CA SER A 681 9.58 -12.37 1.06
C SER A 681 8.38 -13.26 0.76
N GLY A 682 7.20 -12.85 1.23
CA GLY A 682 5.99 -13.67 1.21
C GLY A 682 5.86 -14.61 2.41
N ASN A 683 6.77 -14.55 3.40
CA ASN A 683 6.76 -15.44 4.57
C ASN A 683 6.63 -16.93 4.18
N CYS A 684 7.38 -17.34 3.15
CA CYS A 684 7.37 -18.68 2.58
C CYS A 684 8.76 -19.08 2.07
N ILE A 685 9.26 -20.23 2.52
CA ILE A 685 10.56 -20.79 2.10
C ILE A 685 10.41 -21.64 0.84
N VAL A 686 9.38 -22.51 0.81
CA VAL A 686 9.14 -23.43 -0.30
C VAL A 686 7.74 -23.18 -0.84
N GLY A 687 7.67 -22.52 -1.99
CA GLY A 687 6.41 -22.13 -2.62
C GLY A 687 6.57 -20.88 -3.49
N GLY A 688 5.51 -20.08 -3.56
CA GLY A 688 5.53 -18.74 -4.14
C GLY A 688 6.16 -17.71 -3.21
N THR A 689 6.53 -16.57 -3.78
CA THR A 689 7.13 -15.43 -3.08
C THR A 689 6.25 -14.20 -3.27
N SER A 690 6.40 -13.20 -2.40
CA SER A 690 5.82 -11.87 -2.65
C SER A 690 6.91 -10.88 -3.02
N GLY A 691 6.57 -9.90 -3.86
CA GLY A 691 7.48 -8.82 -4.23
C GLY A 691 8.38 -9.08 -5.44
N TYR A 692 9.38 -8.23 -5.56
CA TYR A 692 10.44 -8.25 -6.53
C TYR A 692 11.46 -9.35 -6.20
N SER A 693 11.73 -10.18 -7.19
CA SER A 693 12.91 -11.04 -7.28
C SER A 693 13.98 -10.37 -8.15
N VAL A 694 15.10 -11.04 -8.42
CA VAL A 694 16.26 -10.46 -9.14
C VAL A 694 16.54 -11.26 -10.41
N LYS A 695 16.78 -10.57 -11.53
CA LYS A 695 17.20 -11.20 -12.79
C LYS A 695 18.39 -10.50 -13.43
N MET A 696 19.19 -11.28 -14.15
CA MET A 696 20.30 -10.77 -14.95
C MET A 696 19.77 -10.06 -16.21
N ILE A 697 20.45 -9.00 -16.64
CA ILE A 697 20.16 -8.28 -17.89
C ILE A 697 21.42 -7.91 -18.65
N SER A 698 21.31 -7.79 -19.96
CA SER A 698 22.41 -7.34 -20.81
C SER A 698 22.51 -5.81 -20.87
N SER A 699 23.70 -5.31 -21.15
CA SER A 699 23.93 -3.89 -21.41
C SER A 699 23.19 -3.41 -22.67
N ASP A 700 23.08 -4.26 -23.69
CA ASP A 700 22.37 -3.93 -24.93
C ASP A 700 20.87 -3.71 -24.69
N TYR A 701 20.27 -4.51 -23.82
CA TYR A 701 18.88 -4.33 -23.40
C TYR A 701 18.66 -2.95 -22.76
N LEU A 702 19.57 -2.53 -21.87
CA LEU A 702 19.50 -1.23 -21.19
C LEU A 702 19.68 -0.02 -22.13
N ASN A 703 20.35 -0.21 -23.27
CA ASN A 703 20.61 0.84 -24.25
C ASN A 703 19.61 0.85 -25.44
N SER A 704 18.74 -0.16 -25.50
CA SER A 704 17.73 -0.33 -26.55
C SER A 704 16.47 0.51 -26.32
N GLU A 705 15.67 0.68 -27.36
CA GLU A 705 14.33 1.26 -27.23
C GLU A 705 13.33 0.19 -26.76
N LEU A 706 12.64 0.48 -25.66
CA LEU A 706 11.74 -0.43 -24.97
C LEU A 706 10.31 0.11 -24.98
N GLN A 707 9.33 -0.80 -25.04
CA GLN A 707 7.92 -0.50 -24.88
C GLN A 707 7.55 -0.68 -23.41
N LEU A 708 7.69 0.39 -22.61
CA LEU A 708 7.49 0.33 -21.16
C LEU A 708 6.26 1.10 -20.69
N GLY A 709 5.70 1.99 -21.49
CA GLY A 709 4.63 2.91 -21.11
C GLY A 709 3.21 2.34 -21.18
N GLY A 710 3.04 1.01 -21.14
CA GLY A 710 1.73 0.35 -21.27
C GLY A 710 1.27 0.13 -22.71
N ASP A 711 0.04 -0.34 -22.86
CA ASP A 711 -0.52 -0.72 -24.15
C ASP A 711 -0.63 0.49 -25.09
N ASN A 712 -0.22 0.31 -26.35
CA ASN A 712 -0.14 1.35 -27.37
C ASN A 712 0.80 2.53 -27.05
N SER A 713 1.64 2.42 -26.02
CA SER A 713 2.75 3.36 -25.85
C SER A 713 3.86 3.10 -26.88
N GLY A 714 4.47 4.18 -27.37
CA GLY A 714 5.63 4.08 -28.27
C GLY A 714 6.85 3.47 -27.58
N LYS A 715 7.80 2.96 -28.38
CA LYS A 715 9.12 2.56 -27.87
C LYS A 715 9.98 3.79 -27.59
N ALA A 716 10.72 3.78 -26.50
CA ALA A 716 11.71 4.81 -26.20
C ALA A 716 12.82 4.26 -25.28
N LYS A 717 13.89 5.05 -25.11
CA LYS A 717 14.98 4.70 -24.19
C LYS A 717 14.59 4.98 -22.75
N ILE A 718 15.16 4.22 -21.81
CA ILE A 718 15.06 4.52 -20.39
C ILE A 718 15.81 5.82 -20.06
N LYS A 719 15.35 6.52 -19.02
CA LYS A 719 15.96 7.79 -18.56
C LYS A 719 17.33 7.58 -17.90
N ASN A 720 17.53 6.40 -17.33
CA ASN A 720 18.68 6.06 -16.51
C ASN A 720 19.52 4.94 -17.14
N ALA A 721 19.91 5.11 -18.41
CA ALA A 721 20.81 4.18 -19.09
C ALA A 721 22.23 4.22 -18.47
N PRO A 722 22.99 3.10 -18.50
CA PRO A 722 24.32 3.09 -17.91
C PRO A 722 25.25 3.99 -18.75
N PRO A 723 26.24 4.66 -18.12
CA PRO A 723 27.23 5.45 -18.83
C PRO A 723 27.97 4.63 -19.88
N SER A 724 28.36 5.26 -21.00
CA SER A 724 29.05 4.58 -22.10
C SER A 724 30.42 4.01 -21.70
N ASP A 725 31.05 4.56 -20.66
CA ASP A 725 32.36 4.15 -20.14
C ASP A 725 32.30 3.09 -19.02
N PHE A 726 31.11 2.56 -18.71
CA PHE A 726 30.89 1.59 -17.62
C PHE A 726 31.46 0.18 -17.92
#